data_AF-A0A1F3VN34-F1
#
_entry.id   AF-A0A1F3VN34-F1
#
_cell.length_a   1.000
_cell.length_b   1.000
_cell.length_c   1.000
_cell.angle_alpha   90.00
_cell.angle_beta   90.00
_cell.angle_gamma   90.00
#
_symmetry.space_group_name_H-M   'P 1'
#
loop_
_entity.id
_entity.type
_entity.pdbx_description
1 polymer ?
#
loop_
_entity_poly.entity_id
_entity_poly.type
_entity_poly.pdbx_seq_one_letter_code
_entity_poly.pdbx_strand_id
1 'polypeptide(L)'
;MKNNLKTITITLLLITLFACSKENIQPAKHSDKVETNYQQSTFTPSHINPADASSLNQLDLSNPLYADLSQADLKTLKLAEKNLRPFISQNFIYQFQNTKKLKETLNVYNNIIMTLISKHRTQNDQDIKKTLDNYFNLILTDCDQELKGCINLAFFNKDHHNTSSILLSKIQSIDKSIQAKKDQQTNYTEDLVNYYLYLDLAFELKNSVSNELLDAHYIKYSFEYAKHLHSNHKMEKLQEHGSFFENKLKQYVEIADKSKTKNHVLNTINQFNPCHYSKNHQSQFFKYGQPELLGLSSEFMGDSLIKCFSKSMNDNKNVKDRSGDSFLKTIDAIKSQHPDILSSMGMKTTANIFVQFPSYLYIIDNLYRDNWSENDAQSLTDKLNLNNSTILEMVEAYIKYELINTVIQTNVIMHEIYYNDKTVTSKNIYSKAIDENLALINVWQDFNDKRERLKRFALYNLNKNRKEVQVAKYETLFQELDKNIKYIASVPQMMLLTYKMAQKEFKISVMGFVGKVEVDTNEIINKFFQGDFPLWFKFVENTTPLNKMELIYAFDFALKTKVFDNFTTTQNPNKAKISPADFFKVVIGRYLRKTRESVESLLEKSEALNKKNLTQFFKVCQDDHYTLSIPLKDMTFKTLLGNVEDVAKFHNGDMSYPLKALRKNILVELSFVQNLLDLYKLHNPSVQDDIDNETTSIREKLANIYKNIIIFEASTSDCTYKLIEREYAQRNLLIKKEVEYIRSIFDKMIEIEKADPSSRPQLQADFNHQINSTNLLPILKRPPDQEEELFDKITNNYYYFSKLGMLGRLINFLKEINPNIVIDIPGSIQTNDLFQKDKDNTIHGAYLPKDEGSYEQRLQIFTQNVLNKTFNGPTAQIRWADLKGPNTLDYLPNKLSLLVELLKGKRHNLYKINESFCSGYLSKLTQVDCYRLINITPSRVIEETLKVARLLSLSEEDISTLKLINMDRKHPADLQEKLFFKSPSEPVTLLEKVYEEIIDNTDLTNEALTFHKQVIQSRQNLLFMPTGKIIEIMKNNYAPLIQDSFKIVEDFHHRVKLIEKKHTQNGQLALTKYFYKIDLEGDDHDFISTIDPSGELIYLNRGKINDYENIMTIFHQDTQQDFSYQKKGKHK
;
A
#
# COMPACT_ATOMS: atom_id res chain seq x y z
N MET A 1 21.16 -4.43 -14.10
CA MET A 1 21.59 -5.35 -13.02
C MET A 1 20.57 -5.53 -11.89
N LYS A 2 19.91 -4.48 -11.37
CA LYS A 2 18.88 -4.60 -10.30
C LYS A 2 17.62 -5.44 -10.67
N ASN A 3 17.25 -5.54 -11.95
CA ASN A 3 16.08 -6.33 -12.37
C ASN A 3 16.33 -7.85 -12.50
N ASN A 4 17.58 -8.31 -12.60
CA ASN A 4 17.88 -9.75 -12.74
C ASN A 4 17.89 -10.51 -11.41
N LEU A 5 17.99 -9.84 -10.26
CA LEU A 5 17.97 -10.48 -8.93
C LEU A 5 16.55 -10.87 -8.47
N LYS A 6 15.50 -10.15 -8.90
CA LYS A 6 14.11 -10.51 -8.59
C LYS A 6 13.67 -11.79 -9.29
N THR A 7 14.11 -12.01 -10.53
CA THR A 7 13.73 -13.17 -11.33
C THR A 7 14.40 -14.45 -10.84
N ILE A 8 15.68 -14.40 -10.43
CA ILE A 8 16.43 -15.59 -9.98
C ILE A 8 15.93 -16.13 -8.63
N THR A 9 15.40 -15.26 -7.76
CA THR A 9 14.86 -15.66 -6.45
C THR A 9 13.49 -16.34 -6.57
N ILE A 10 12.71 -15.99 -7.61
CA ILE A 10 11.39 -16.59 -7.90
C ILE A 10 11.54 -17.96 -8.59
N THR A 11 12.56 -18.13 -9.45
CA THR A 11 12.83 -19.40 -10.13
C THR A 11 13.38 -20.48 -9.19
N LEU A 12 14.18 -20.12 -8.18
CA LEU A 12 14.70 -21.09 -7.19
C LEU A 12 13.62 -21.57 -6.18
N LEU A 13 12.58 -20.77 -5.93
CA LEU A 13 11.48 -21.14 -5.04
C LEU A 13 10.44 -22.04 -5.73
N LEU A 14 10.31 -21.95 -7.05
CA LEU A 14 9.42 -22.81 -7.85
C LEU A 14 10.00 -24.21 -8.06
N ILE A 15 11.32 -24.36 -8.16
CA ILE A 15 11.97 -25.68 -8.36
C ILE A 15 11.94 -26.55 -7.09
N THR A 16 11.79 -25.95 -5.91
CA THR A 16 11.65 -26.68 -4.63
C THR A 16 10.21 -27.11 -4.32
N LEU A 17 9.20 -26.53 -4.99
CA LEU A 17 7.78 -26.88 -4.79
C LEU A 17 7.27 -28.00 -5.71
N PHE A 18 8.03 -28.42 -6.73
CA PHE A 18 7.62 -29.48 -7.68
C PHE A 18 8.27 -30.86 -7.43
N ALA A 19 9.01 -31.04 -6.35
CA ALA A 19 9.73 -32.27 -6.05
C ALA A 19 9.19 -32.99 -4.80
N CYS A 20 7.86 -33.15 -4.66
CA CYS A 20 7.22 -34.11 -3.74
C CYS A 20 5.71 -34.27 -4.04
N SER A 21 5.36 -35.06 -5.04
CA SER A 21 4.13 -35.90 -5.01
C SER A 21 4.14 -36.87 -6.18
N LYS A 22 4.64 -38.08 -5.94
CA LYS A 22 4.44 -39.20 -6.87
C LYS A 22 4.38 -40.50 -6.07
N GLU A 23 3.22 -40.77 -5.48
CA GLU A 23 2.86 -42.11 -5.02
C GLU A 23 1.45 -42.49 -5.50
N ASN A 24 1.47 -43.39 -6.50
CA ASN A 24 0.58 -44.53 -6.73
C ASN A 24 -0.90 -44.41 -6.33
N ILE A 25 -1.70 -43.96 -7.29
CA ILE A 25 -3.13 -44.32 -7.37
C ILE A 25 -3.21 -45.78 -7.83
N GLN A 26 -3.45 -46.71 -6.89
CA GLN A 26 -4.03 -47.99 -7.24
C GLN A 26 -5.52 -47.79 -7.56
N PRO A 27 -6.02 -48.21 -8.74
CA PRO A 27 -7.44 -48.17 -9.03
C PRO A 27 -8.16 -49.20 -8.17
N ALA A 28 -8.87 -48.73 -7.13
CA ALA A 28 -9.86 -49.55 -6.43
C ALA A 28 -11.00 -49.86 -7.40
N LYS A 29 -10.88 -51.00 -8.09
CA LYS A 29 -12.01 -51.69 -8.71
C LYS A 29 -12.95 -52.16 -7.58
N HIS A 30 -14.02 -51.42 -7.37
CA HIS A 30 -15.26 -51.97 -6.81
C HIS A 30 -16.40 -51.63 -7.77
N SER A 31 -16.35 -52.26 -8.95
CA SER A 31 -17.57 -52.75 -9.56
C SER A 31 -17.69 -54.22 -9.15
N ASP A 32 -18.03 -54.45 -7.89
CA ASP A 32 -18.71 -55.69 -7.58
C ASP A 32 -20.07 -55.53 -8.24
N LYS A 33 -20.14 -56.01 -9.48
CA LYS A 33 -21.34 -56.67 -9.95
C LYS A 33 -21.76 -57.52 -8.76
N VAL A 34 -22.92 -57.24 -8.20
CA VAL A 34 -23.69 -58.32 -7.60
C VAL A 34 -23.80 -59.33 -8.72
N GLU A 35 -22.90 -60.32 -8.70
CA GLU A 35 -23.19 -61.59 -9.30
C GLU A 35 -24.53 -61.94 -8.67
N THR A 36 -25.58 -61.82 -9.46
CA THR A 36 -26.78 -62.61 -9.31
C THR A 36 -26.36 -64.07 -9.51
N ASN A 37 -25.57 -64.58 -8.56
CA ASN A 37 -25.52 -65.96 -8.14
C ASN A 37 -26.65 -66.19 -7.12
N TYR A 38 -27.82 -65.57 -7.34
CA TYR A 38 -28.96 -66.45 -7.48
C TYR A 38 -28.69 -67.25 -8.74
N GLN A 39 -28.07 -68.42 -8.56
CA GLN A 39 -28.63 -69.57 -9.26
C GLN A 39 -30.13 -69.38 -9.08
N GLN A 40 -30.83 -69.05 -10.18
CA GLN A 40 -32.16 -69.56 -10.33
C GLN A 40 -31.96 -71.04 -10.04
N SER A 41 -32.25 -71.46 -8.80
CA SER A 41 -32.77 -72.78 -8.61
C SER A 41 -33.92 -72.77 -9.59
N THR A 42 -33.69 -73.34 -10.76
CA THR A 42 -34.75 -73.93 -11.53
C THR A 42 -35.27 -75.01 -10.58
N PHE A 43 -36.10 -74.56 -9.64
CA PHE A 43 -37.12 -75.38 -9.05
C PHE A 43 -38.02 -75.66 -10.24
N THR A 44 -37.59 -76.59 -11.10
CA THR A 44 -38.53 -77.44 -11.81
C THR A 44 -39.39 -78.00 -10.69
N PRO A 45 -40.70 -77.68 -10.63
CA PRO A 45 -41.58 -78.34 -9.69
C PRO A 45 -41.51 -79.82 -10.03
N SER A 46 -40.72 -80.57 -9.28
CA SER A 46 -40.71 -82.02 -9.34
C SER A 46 -42.09 -82.42 -8.84
N HIS A 47 -42.95 -82.77 -9.78
CA HIS A 47 -44.32 -83.25 -9.59
C HIS A 47 -45.20 -82.37 -8.69
N ILE A 48 -46.04 -81.55 -9.32
CA ILE A 48 -47.28 -81.11 -8.68
C ILE A 48 -48.01 -82.39 -8.25
N ASN A 49 -48.17 -82.61 -6.94
CA ASN A 49 -49.00 -83.69 -6.44
C ASN A 49 -50.43 -83.45 -6.99
N PRO A 50 -51.06 -84.40 -7.71
CA PRO A 50 -52.40 -84.21 -8.27
C PRO A 50 -53.44 -83.83 -7.20
N ALA A 51 -53.22 -84.25 -5.95
CA ALA A 51 -54.04 -83.86 -4.80
C ALA A 51 -54.01 -82.33 -4.55
N ASP A 52 -52.87 -81.68 -4.77
CA ASP A 52 -52.69 -80.23 -4.54
C ASP A 52 -53.29 -79.38 -5.68
N ALA A 53 -53.24 -79.87 -6.92
CA ALA A 53 -53.96 -79.26 -8.06
C ALA A 53 -55.49 -79.41 -7.93
N SER A 54 -55.97 -80.49 -7.30
CA SER A 54 -57.40 -80.71 -7.05
C SER A 54 -57.98 -79.65 -6.10
N SER A 55 -57.20 -79.21 -5.11
CA SER A 55 -57.56 -78.12 -4.19
C SER A 55 -57.77 -76.78 -4.92
N LEU A 56 -57.01 -76.52 -5.98
CA LEU A 56 -57.16 -75.32 -6.82
C LEU A 56 -58.42 -75.40 -7.71
N ASN A 57 -58.77 -76.61 -8.16
CA ASN A 57 -60.01 -76.86 -8.88
C ASN A 57 -61.27 -76.77 -7.99
N GLN A 58 -61.14 -76.98 -6.67
CA GLN A 58 -62.21 -76.80 -5.68
C GLN A 58 -62.51 -75.33 -5.33
N LEU A 59 -61.67 -74.38 -5.75
CA LEU A 59 -61.99 -72.95 -5.64
C LEU A 59 -63.20 -72.62 -6.54
N ASP A 60 -64.38 -72.47 -5.96
CA ASP A 60 -65.59 -72.10 -6.69
C ASP A 60 -65.78 -70.58 -6.71
N LEU A 61 -65.22 -69.92 -7.73
CA LEU A 61 -65.43 -68.50 -7.99
C LEU A 61 -66.81 -68.20 -8.63
N SER A 62 -67.53 -69.24 -9.07
CA SER A 62 -68.91 -69.15 -9.56
C SER A 62 -69.96 -69.14 -8.44
N ASN A 63 -69.54 -69.13 -7.18
CA ASN A 63 -70.44 -68.94 -6.06
C ASN A 63 -71.25 -67.64 -6.24
N PRO A 64 -72.60 -67.67 -6.18
CA PRO A 64 -73.44 -66.50 -6.38
C PRO A 64 -73.14 -65.35 -5.40
N LEU A 65 -72.51 -65.64 -4.26
CA LEU A 65 -72.01 -64.63 -3.31
C LEU A 65 -70.86 -63.76 -3.88
N TYR A 66 -70.20 -64.19 -4.94
CA TYR A 66 -69.15 -63.43 -5.65
C TYR A 66 -69.67 -62.73 -6.92
N ALA A 67 -70.93 -62.96 -7.31
CA ALA A 67 -71.52 -62.40 -8.53
C ALA A 67 -71.86 -60.90 -8.44
N ASP A 68 -72.11 -60.39 -7.22
CA ASP A 68 -72.31 -58.97 -6.95
C ASP A 68 -71.41 -58.50 -5.79
N LEU A 69 -70.16 -58.18 -6.12
CA LEU A 69 -69.15 -57.69 -5.17
C LEU A 69 -69.54 -56.35 -4.52
N SER A 70 -70.55 -55.64 -5.04
CA SER A 70 -71.06 -54.40 -4.43
C SER A 70 -71.87 -54.66 -3.16
N GLN A 71 -72.37 -55.88 -2.96
CA GLN A 71 -73.16 -56.32 -1.78
C GLN A 71 -72.37 -57.16 -0.78
N ALA A 72 -71.05 -57.33 -0.97
CA ALA A 72 -70.25 -58.20 -0.13
C ALA A 72 -70.27 -57.81 1.37
N ASP A 73 -70.32 -58.82 2.24
CA ASP A 73 -70.36 -58.72 3.70
C ASP A 73 -69.21 -59.52 4.37
N LEU A 74 -69.16 -59.52 5.70
CA LEU A 74 -68.13 -60.23 6.47
C LEU A 74 -68.18 -61.76 6.27
N LYS A 75 -69.34 -62.34 5.93
CA LYS A 75 -69.49 -63.79 5.67
C LYS A 75 -68.87 -64.15 4.33
N THR A 76 -69.13 -63.36 3.29
CA THR A 76 -68.52 -63.50 1.96
C THR A 76 -67.00 -63.37 2.05
N LEU A 77 -66.51 -62.48 2.91
CA LEU A 77 -65.07 -62.34 3.15
C LEU A 77 -64.45 -63.55 3.85
N LYS A 78 -65.04 -64.03 4.96
CA LYS A 78 -64.52 -65.21 5.67
C LYS A 78 -64.47 -66.44 4.77
N LEU A 79 -65.42 -66.56 3.83
CA LEU A 79 -65.42 -67.60 2.82
C LEU A 79 -64.27 -67.43 1.82
N ALA A 80 -64.06 -66.21 1.30
CA ALA A 80 -62.93 -65.91 0.42
C ALA A 80 -61.57 -66.10 1.10
N GLU A 81 -61.43 -65.67 2.37
CA GLU A 81 -60.23 -65.90 3.19
C GLU A 81 -59.98 -67.38 3.41
N LYS A 82 -61.02 -68.15 3.78
CA LYS A 82 -60.92 -69.61 3.97
C LYS A 82 -60.45 -70.32 2.69
N ASN A 83 -60.90 -69.83 1.53
CA ASN A 83 -60.50 -70.35 0.23
C ASN A 83 -59.06 -69.96 -0.16
N LEU A 84 -58.61 -68.76 0.22
CA LEU A 84 -57.27 -68.26 -0.11
C LEU A 84 -56.18 -68.78 0.84
N ARG A 85 -56.51 -68.95 2.14
CA ARG A 85 -55.57 -69.25 3.23
C ARG A 85 -54.70 -70.50 3.02
N PRO A 86 -55.19 -71.64 2.50
CA PRO A 86 -54.35 -72.82 2.23
C PRO A 86 -53.20 -72.52 1.26
N PHE A 87 -53.44 -71.60 0.32
CA PHE A 87 -52.49 -71.21 -0.71
C PHE A 87 -51.53 -70.10 -0.28
N ILE A 88 -51.69 -69.53 0.93
CA ILE A 88 -50.83 -68.48 1.49
C ILE A 88 -49.66 -69.07 2.33
N SER A 89 -49.50 -70.40 2.36
CA SER A 89 -48.38 -71.09 3.04
C SER A 89 -47.16 -71.31 2.11
N GLN A 90 -45.95 -71.37 2.68
CA GLN A 90 -44.67 -71.37 1.95
C GLN A 90 -44.57 -72.39 0.79
N ASN A 91 -45.28 -73.53 0.88
CA ASN A 91 -45.18 -74.60 -0.11
C ASN A 91 -46.05 -74.41 -1.38
N PHE A 92 -47.14 -73.64 -1.31
CA PHE A 92 -48.11 -73.52 -2.41
C PHE A 92 -47.92 -72.27 -3.28
N ILE A 93 -47.45 -71.17 -2.69
CA ILE A 93 -47.28 -69.90 -3.41
C ILE A 93 -46.32 -70.04 -4.59
N TYR A 94 -45.13 -70.62 -4.36
CA TYR A 94 -44.14 -70.77 -5.43
C TYR A 94 -44.67 -71.60 -6.61
N GLN A 95 -45.53 -72.58 -6.34
CA GLN A 95 -46.09 -73.50 -7.34
C GLN A 95 -47.28 -72.91 -8.09
N PHE A 96 -48.14 -72.13 -7.43
CA PHE A 96 -49.46 -71.77 -7.98
C PHE A 96 -49.76 -70.27 -8.11
N GLN A 97 -48.90 -69.37 -7.62
CA GLN A 97 -49.10 -67.91 -7.65
C GLN A 97 -49.38 -67.31 -9.04
N ASN A 98 -48.96 -68.00 -10.11
CA ASN A 98 -49.15 -67.53 -11.48
C ASN A 98 -50.44 -68.04 -12.15
N THR A 99 -51.18 -68.96 -11.51
CA THR A 99 -52.42 -69.52 -12.07
C THR A 99 -53.53 -68.47 -12.14
N LYS A 100 -54.31 -68.50 -13.22
CA LYS A 100 -55.42 -67.55 -13.45
C LYS A 100 -56.44 -67.58 -12.30
N LYS A 101 -56.79 -68.78 -11.85
CA LYS A 101 -57.81 -69.01 -10.82
C LYS A 101 -57.41 -68.47 -9.45
N LEU A 102 -56.14 -68.62 -9.06
CA LEU A 102 -55.66 -68.08 -7.79
C LEU A 102 -55.52 -66.55 -7.84
N LYS A 103 -55.13 -65.97 -8.99
CA LYS A 103 -55.15 -64.52 -9.21
C LYS A 103 -56.57 -63.94 -9.14
N GLU A 104 -57.53 -64.62 -9.76
CA GLU A 104 -58.95 -64.22 -9.69
C GLU A 104 -59.48 -64.34 -8.25
N THR A 105 -59.08 -65.37 -7.51
CA THR A 105 -59.44 -65.52 -6.09
C THR A 105 -58.85 -64.41 -5.22
N LEU A 106 -57.58 -64.05 -5.44
CA LEU A 106 -56.94 -62.90 -4.78
C LEU A 106 -57.66 -61.59 -5.13
N ASN A 107 -58.00 -61.39 -6.40
CA ASN A 107 -58.74 -60.20 -6.86
C ASN A 107 -60.13 -60.12 -6.22
N VAL A 108 -60.88 -61.24 -6.16
CA VAL A 108 -62.18 -61.31 -5.47
C VAL A 108 -62.02 -61.00 -3.98
N TYR A 109 -61.03 -61.62 -3.32
CA TYR A 109 -60.74 -61.39 -1.91
C TYR A 109 -60.43 -59.90 -1.62
N ASN A 110 -59.55 -59.28 -2.41
CA ASN A 110 -59.19 -57.88 -2.26
C ASN A 110 -60.36 -56.94 -2.58
N ASN A 111 -61.18 -57.23 -3.60
CA ASN A 111 -62.37 -56.43 -3.91
C ASN A 111 -63.40 -56.48 -2.79
N ILE A 112 -63.61 -57.64 -2.15
CA ILE A 112 -64.51 -57.74 -1.00
C ILE A 112 -64.01 -56.85 0.14
N ILE A 113 -62.71 -56.87 0.43
CA ILE A 113 -62.11 -56.00 1.45
C ILE A 113 -62.27 -54.52 1.09
N MET A 114 -62.03 -54.16 -0.17
CA MET A 114 -62.24 -52.78 -0.66
C MET A 114 -63.69 -52.33 -0.52
N THR A 115 -64.66 -53.17 -0.86
CA THR A 115 -66.09 -52.90 -0.66
C THR A 115 -66.39 -52.68 0.82
N LEU A 116 -65.87 -53.53 1.72
CA LEU A 116 -66.06 -53.39 3.17
C LEU A 116 -65.46 -52.09 3.72
N ILE A 117 -64.25 -51.73 3.29
CA ILE A 117 -63.61 -50.44 3.63
C ILE A 117 -64.48 -49.27 3.15
N SER A 118 -65.03 -49.35 1.93
CA SER A 118 -65.82 -48.26 1.34
C SER A 118 -67.17 -48.04 2.03
N LYS A 119 -67.84 -49.12 2.47
CA LYS A 119 -69.15 -49.08 3.12
C LYS A 119 -69.10 -48.62 4.58
N HIS A 120 -68.00 -48.89 5.28
CA HIS A 120 -67.90 -48.68 6.74
C HIS A 120 -66.90 -47.57 7.14
N ARG A 121 -66.71 -46.56 6.29
CA ARG A 121 -65.71 -45.48 6.45
C ARG A 121 -65.72 -44.70 7.78
N THR A 122 -66.78 -44.76 8.58
CA THR A 122 -67.00 -43.88 9.74
C THR A 122 -67.30 -44.59 11.07
N GLN A 123 -67.19 -45.92 11.17
CA GLN A 123 -67.55 -46.64 12.40
C GLN A 123 -66.41 -47.51 12.97
N ASN A 124 -66.33 -47.52 14.30
CA ASN A 124 -65.42 -48.31 15.16
C ASN A 124 -65.76 -49.82 15.13
N ASP A 125 -65.94 -50.39 13.94
CA ASP A 125 -66.33 -51.79 13.78
C ASP A 125 -65.13 -52.70 14.08
N GLN A 126 -65.15 -53.33 15.27
CA GLN A 126 -64.09 -54.22 15.75
C GLN A 126 -63.89 -55.43 14.83
N ASP A 127 -64.94 -55.90 14.16
CA ASP A 127 -64.87 -57.06 13.28
C ASP A 127 -64.14 -56.73 11.97
N ILE A 128 -64.37 -55.53 11.41
CA ILE A 128 -63.63 -55.04 10.24
C ILE A 128 -62.17 -54.77 10.61
N LYS A 129 -61.90 -54.21 11.79
CA LYS A 129 -60.53 -53.99 12.26
C LYS A 129 -59.75 -55.30 12.37
N LYS A 130 -60.33 -56.31 13.02
CA LYS A 130 -59.74 -57.64 13.16
C LYS A 130 -59.49 -58.32 11.81
N THR A 131 -60.41 -58.13 10.88
CA THR A 131 -60.32 -58.62 9.51
C THR A 131 -59.17 -57.97 8.73
N LEU A 132 -59.04 -56.66 8.82
CA LEU A 132 -57.93 -55.93 8.21
C LEU A 132 -56.60 -56.31 8.85
N ASP A 133 -56.54 -56.48 10.17
CA ASP A 133 -55.34 -56.93 10.86
C ASP A 133 -54.94 -58.36 10.41
N ASN A 134 -55.91 -59.26 10.21
CA ASN A 134 -55.66 -60.58 9.61
C ASN A 134 -55.12 -60.46 8.18
N TYR A 135 -55.70 -59.59 7.35
CA TYR A 135 -55.23 -59.33 5.99
C TYR A 135 -53.77 -58.84 5.96
N PHE A 136 -53.42 -57.90 6.84
CA PHE A 136 -52.05 -57.40 6.93
C PHE A 136 -51.08 -58.45 7.48
N ASN A 137 -51.49 -59.24 8.48
CA ASN A 137 -50.72 -60.36 8.98
C ASN A 137 -50.45 -61.42 7.89
N LEU A 138 -51.42 -61.65 6.99
CA LEU A 138 -51.25 -62.55 5.85
C LEU A 138 -50.24 -62.01 4.84
N ILE A 139 -50.22 -60.70 4.58
CA ILE A 139 -49.20 -60.10 3.69
C ILE A 139 -47.81 -60.16 4.34
N LEU A 140 -47.73 -59.86 5.64
CA LEU A 140 -46.49 -59.81 6.41
C LEU A 140 -46.00 -61.17 6.94
N THR A 141 -46.67 -62.27 6.57
CA THR A 141 -46.26 -63.61 7.02
C THR A 141 -44.86 -63.92 6.51
N ASP A 142 -44.00 -64.39 7.42
CA ASP A 142 -42.58 -64.70 7.19
C ASP A 142 -41.70 -63.51 6.75
N CYS A 143 -42.24 -62.28 6.77
CA CYS A 143 -41.44 -61.07 6.64
C CYS A 143 -40.68 -60.81 7.93
N ASP A 144 -39.39 -60.48 7.83
CA ASP A 144 -38.68 -59.84 8.93
C ASP A 144 -39.03 -58.33 9.02
N GLN A 145 -38.43 -57.65 10.00
CA GLN A 145 -38.60 -56.20 10.21
C GLN A 145 -37.97 -55.33 9.10
N GLU A 146 -37.37 -55.95 8.08
CA GLU A 146 -36.77 -55.34 6.89
C GLU A 146 -37.51 -55.72 5.62
N LEU A 147 -38.67 -56.38 5.74
CA LEU A 147 -39.43 -56.96 4.63
C LEU A 147 -38.62 -57.98 3.81
N LYS A 148 -37.52 -58.50 4.34
CA LYS A 148 -36.80 -59.63 3.75
C LYS A 148 -37.55 -60.92 4.10
N GLY A 149 -37.57 -61.85 3.16
CA GLY A 149 -38.27 -63.13 3.34
C GLY A 149 -39.79 -63.08 3.15
N CYS A 150 -40.36 -61.95 2.68
CA CYS A 150 -41.80 -61.82 2.42
C CYS A 150 -42.29 -62.70 1.25
N ILE A 151 -42.49 -63.98 1.50
CA ILE A 151 -42.91 -64.97 0.48
C ILE A 151 -44.26 -64.60 -0.14
N ASN A 152 -45.15 -63.98 0.64
CA ASN A 152 -46.51 -63.66 0.21
C ASN A 152 -46.58 -62.37 -0.61
N LEU A 153 -45.59 -61.48 -0.50
CA LEU A 153 -45.61 -60.18 -1.15
C LEU A 153 -45.65 -60.29 -2.68
N ALA A 154 -44.88 -61.21 -3.26
CA ALA A 154 -44.88 -61.48 -4.70
C ALA A 154 -46.24 -61.98 -5.21
N PHE A 155 -47.01 -62.67 -4.37
CA PHE A 155 -48.35 -63.14 -4.68
C PHE A 155 -49.37 -62.01 -4.61
N PHE A 156 -49.36 -61.20 -3.53
CA PHE A 156 -50.25 -60.04 -3.40
C PHE A 156 -49.98 -58.97 -4.47
N ASN A 157 -48.74 -58.86 -4.96
CA ASN A 157 -48.37 -58.01 -6.10
C ASN A 157 -49.11 -58.38 -7.41
N LYS A 158 -49.65 -59.60 -7.53
CA LYS A 158 -50.46 -59.99 -8.71
C LYS A 158 -51.77 -59.21 -8.81
N ASP A 159 -52.26 -58.65 -7.71
CA ASP A 159 -53.34 -57.66 -7.66
C ASP A 159 -52.90 -56.38 -6.95
N HIS A 160 -51.84 -55.77 -7.48
CA HIS A 160 -51.22 -54.58 -6.91
C HIS A 160 -52.20 -53.41 -6.72
N HIS A 161 -53.21 -53.23 -7.59
CA HIS A 161 -54.09 -52.07 -7.51
C HIS A 161 -54.98 -52.10 -6.27
N ASN A 162 -55.66 -53.21 -6.01
CA ASN A 162 -56.50 -53.34 -4.82
C ASN A 162 -55.65 -53.49 -3.55
N THR A 163 -54.57 -54.28 -3.62
CA THR A 163 -53.65 -54.45 -2.48
C THR A 163 -53.07 -53.11 -2.02
N SER A 164 -52.60 -52.27 -2.95
CA SER A 164 -52.10 -50.92 -2.66
C SER A 164 -53.18 -50.01 -2.06
N SER A 165 -54.42 -50.11 -2.54
CA SER A 165 -55.55 -49.32 -2.01
C SER A 165 -55.94 -49.72 -0.58
N ILE A 166 -55.88 -51.03 -0.26
CA ILE A 166 -56.11 -51.55 1.10
C ILE A 166 -54.98 -51.09 2.04
N LEU A 167 -53.72 -51.16 1.61
CA LEU A 167 -52.58 -50.66 2.38
C LEU A 167 -52.68 -49.16 2.63
N LEU A 168 -53.06 -48.38 1.62
CA LEU A 168 -53.28 -46.94 1.76
C LEU A 168 -54.35 -46.63 2.82
N SER A 169 -55.42 -47.43 2.89
CA SER A 169 -56.44 -47.27 3.94
C SER A 169 -55.88 -47.52 5.35
N LYS A 170 -54.97 -48.48 5.52
CA LYS A 170 -54.28 -48.73 6.80
C LYS A 170 -53.30 -47.63 7.16
N ILE A 171 -52.52 -47.15 6.20
CA ILE A 171 -51.63 -45.98 6.34
C ILE A 171 -52.43 -44.77 6.83
N GLN A 172 -53.60 -44.49 6.23
CA GLN A 172 -54.49 -43.40 6.66
C GLN A 172 -55.09 -43.61 8.06
N SER A 173 -55.37 -44.85 8.44
CA SER A 173 -55.85 -45.17 9.80
C SER A 173 -54.76 -44.93 10.85
N ILE A 174 -53.52 -45.33 10.57
CA ILE A 174 -52.38 -45.09 11.46
C ILE A 174 -52.05 -43.59 11.50
N ASP A 175 -52.14 -42.89 10.37
CA ASP A 175 -51.95 -41.43 10.29
C ASP A 175 -52.87 -40.67 11.26
N LYS A 176 -54.17 -41.03 11.29
CA LYS A 176 -55.11 -40.45 12.25
C LYS A 176 -54.74 -40.74 13.71
N SER A 177 -54.21 -41.94 13.99
CA SER A 177 -53.72 -42.32 15.33
C SER A 177 -52.51 -41.48 15.73
N ILE A 178 -51.53 -41.35 14.84
CA ILE A 178 -50.34 -40.51 15.06
C ILE A 178 -50.77 -39.07 15.33
N GLN A 179 -51.65 -38.49 14.51
CA GLN A 179 -52.10 -37.11 14.68
C GLN A 179 -52.83 -36.91 16.02
N ALA A 180 -53.77 -37.80 16.38
CA ALA A 180 -54.47 -37.72 17.66
C ALA A 180 -53.51 -37.81 18.86
N LYS A 181 -52.52 -38.70 18.81
CA LYS A 181 -51.49 -38.82 19.84
C LYS A 181 -50.57 -37.60 19.91
N LYS A 182 -50.23 -37.01 18.75
CA LYS A 182 -49.44 -35.78 18.63
C LYS A 182 -50.16 -34.57 19.23
N ASP A 183 -51.46 -34.43 18.96
CA ASP A 183 -52.31 -33.37 19.55
C ASP A 183 -52.44 -33.52 21.07
N GLN A 184 -52.41 -34.75 21.57
CA GLN A 184 -52.44 -35.09 23.00
C GLN A 184 -51.05 -35.13 23.66
N GLN A 185 -49.97 -34.86 22.93
CA GLN A 185 -48.57 -34.95 23.41
C GLN A 185 -48.18 -36.32 24.01
N THR A 186 -48.73 -37.41 23.49
CA THR A 186 -48.44 -38.79 23.94
C THR A 186 -47.48 -39.52 22.99
N ASN A 187 -46.84 -40.60 23.45
CA ASN A 187 -45.86 -41.35 22.64
C ASN A 187 -46.53 -42.07 21.45
N TYR A 188 -46.11 -41.73 20.24
CA TYR A 188 -46.60 -42.30 18.98
C TYR A 188 -45.52 -43.11 18.22
N THR A 189 -44.40 -43.46 18.88
CA THR A 189 -43.24 -44.10 18.23
C THR A 189 -43.58 -45.43 17.57
N GLU A 190 -44.40 -46.27 18.22
CA GLU A 190 -44.81 -47.56 17.67
C GLU A 190 -45.70 -47.40 16.42
N ASP A 191 -46.66 -46.47 16.49
CA ASP A 191 -47.50 -46.13 15.34
C ASP A 191 -46.66 -45.61 14.17
N LEU A 192 -45.62 -44.80 14.46
CA LEU A 192 -44.69 -44.26 13.48
C LEU A 192 -43.85 -45.36 12.79
N VAL A 193 -43.35 -46.34 13.53
CA VAL A 193 -42.63 -47.48 12.95
C VAL A 193 -43.56 -48.31 12.07
N ASN A 194 -44.76 -48.61 12.56
CA ASN A 194 -45.77 -49.34 11.79
C ASN A 194 -46.19 -48.56 10.53
N TYR A 195 -46.32 -47.24 10.64
CA TYR A 195 -46.62 -46.36 9.51
C TYR A 195 -45.62 -46.52 8.37
N TYR A 196 -44.32 -46.48 8.68
CA TYR A 196 -43.27 -46.67 7.68
C TYR A 196 -43.16 -48.10 7.17
N LEU A 197 -43.38 -49.12 8.02
CA LEU A 197 -43.44 -50.52 7.58
C LEU A 197 -44.49 -50.74 6.47
N TYR A 198 -45.71 -50.20 6.66
CA TYR A 198 -46.77 -50.33 5.65
C TYR A 198 -46.54 -49.46 4.41
N LEU A 199 -45.83 -48.34 4.55
CA LEU A 199 -45.40 -47.53 3.41
C LEU A 199 -44.37 -48.26 2.55
N ASP A 200 -43.34 -48.83 3.17
CA ASP A 200 -42.30 -49.60 2.48
C ASP A 200 -42.93 -50.78 1.74
N LEU A 201 -43.85 -51.50 2.39
CA LEU A 201 -44.64 -52.58 1.80
C LEU A 201 -45.47 -52.11 0.59
N ALA A 202 -46.07 -50.92 0.67
CA ALA A 202 -46.84 -50.34 -0.43
C ALA A 202 -45.94 -49.91 -1.61
N PHE A 203 -44.69 -49.51 -1.35
CA PHE A 203 -43.73 -49.20 -2.40
C PHE A 203 -43.16 -50.45 -3.09
N GLU A 204 -42.91 -51.52 -2.36
CA GLU A 204 -42.48 -52.82 -2.91
C GLU A 204 -43.52 -53.44 -3.87
N LEU A 205 -44.81 -53.15 -3.67
CA LEU A 205 -45.90 -53.63 -4.53
C LEU A 205 -46.01 -52.93 -5.89
N LYS A 206 -45.25 -51.85 -6.17
CA LYS A 206 -45.48 -51.05 -7.38
C LYS A 206 -44.28 -51.07 -8.33
N ASN A 207 -44.51 -51.51 -9.57
CA ASN A 207 -43.55 -51.37 -10.66
C ASN A 207 -43.70 -49.99 -11.34
N SER A 208 -42.63 -49.18 -11.26
CA SER A 208 -42.25 -48.02 -12.08
C SER A 208 -43.14 -46.76 -12.22
N VAL A 209 -44.41 -46.71 -11.80
CA VAL A 209 -45.24 -45.48 -11.91
C VAL A 209 -45.28 -44.74 -10.56
N SER A 210 -45.13 -43.41 -10.51
CA SER A 210 -45.28 -42.60 -9.28
C SER A 210 -46.73 -42.63 -8.75
N ASN A 211 -46.94 -42.54 -7.43
CA ASN A 211 -48.27 -42.41 -6.81
C ASN A 211 -48.24 -41.22 -5.86
N GLU A 212 -48.79 -40.09 -6.29
CA GLU A 212 -48.76 -38.82 -5.55
C GLU A 212 -49.25 -38.97 -4.10
N LEU A 213 -50.30 -39.75 -3.85
CA LEU A 213 -50.85 -39.95 -2.50
C LEU A 213 -49.90 -40.73 -1.59
N LEU A 214 -49.22 -41.74 -2.13
CA LEU A 214 -48.29 -42.57 -1.38
C LEU A 214 -46.99 -41.83 -1.11
N ASP A 215 -46.49 -41.09 -2.11
CA ASP A 215 -45.32 -40.23 -1.99
C ASP A 215 -45.57 -39.13 -0.93
N ALA A 216 -46.76 -38.52 -0.92
CA ALA A 216 -47.18 -37.55 0.10
C ALA A 216 -47.17 -38.12 1.53
N HIS A 217 -47.73 -39.33 1.70
CA HIS A 217 -47.71 -40.02 2.99
C HIS A 217 -46.29 -40.37 3.45
N TYR A 218 -45.42 -40.81 2.54
CA TYR A 218 -44.03 -41.09 2.88
C TYR A 218 -43.27 -39.85 3.36
N ILE A 219 -43.52 -38.69 2.73
CA ILE A 219 -42.86 -37.44 3.08
C ILE A 219 -43.30 -36.93 4.48
N LYS A 220 -44.58 -37.13 4.85
CA LYS A 220 -45.24 -36.50 6.01
C LYS A 220 -44.51 -36.65 7.36
N TYR A 221 -44.06 -37.84 7.73
CA TYR A 221 -43.42 -38.13 9.04
C TYR A 221 -41.94 -38.52 8.92
N SER A 222 -41.31 -38.15 7.81
CA SER A 222 -39.99 -38.69 7.42
C SER A 222 -38.89 -38.25 8.38
N PHE A 223 -38.99 -37.04 8.92
CA PHE A 223 -38.09 -36.54 9.96
C PHE A 223 -38.28 -37.26 11.30
N GLU A 224 -39.52 -37.42 11.78
CA GLU A 224 -39.79 -38.14 13.02
C GLU A 224 -39.25 -39.58 12.97
N TYR A 225 -39.38 -40.24 11.81
CA TYR A 225 -38.86 -41.58 11.62
C TYR A 225 -37.33 -41.62 11.53
N ALA A 226 -36.72 -40.67 10.81
CA ALA A 226 -35.26 -40.53 10.80
C ALA A 226 -34.68 -40.32 12.22
N LYS A 227 -35.33 -39.47 13.03
CA LYS A 227 -34.96 -39.26 14.44
C LYS A 227 -35.08 -40.55 15.24
N HIS A 228 -36.13 -41.33 15.02
CA HIS A 228 -36.29 -42.65 15.64
C HIS A 228 -35.16 -43.62 15.24
N LEU A 229 -34.85 -43.73 13.94
CA LEU A 229 -33.77 -44.60 13.44
C LEU A 229 -32.41 -44.21 14.03
N HIS A 230 -32.11 -42.91 14.09
CA HIS A 230 -30.89 -42.39 14.69
C HIS A 230 -30.79 -42.67 16.19
N SER A 231 -31.87 -42.40 16.93
CA SER A 231 -31.92 -42.63 18.38
C SER A 231 -31.76 -44.11 18.74
N ASN A 232 -32.07 -45.01 17.81
CA ASN A 232 -31.89 -46.46 17.95
C ASN A 232 -30.64 -46.99 17.22
N HIS A 233 -29.71 -46.11 16.82
CA HIS A 233 -28.44 -46.45 16.15
C HIS A 233 -28.57 -47.30 14.87
N LYS A 234 -29.70 -47.22 14.15
CA LYS A 234 -29.94 -47.94 12.87
C LYS A 234 -29.39 -47.15 11.67
N MET A 235 -28.07 -46.97 11.60
CA MET A 235 -27.42 -46.05 10.65
C MET A 235 -27.57 -46.44 9.17
N GLU A 236 -27.61 -47.73 8.84
CA GLU A 236 -27.80 -48.22 7.47
C GLU A 236 -29.21 -47.90 6.96
N LYS A 237 -30.24 -48.31 7.71
CA LYS A 237 -31.66 -47.94 7.43
C LYS A 237 -31.89 -46.44 7.37
N LEU A 238 -31.16 -45.69 8.19
CA LEU A 238 -31.23 -44.24 8.20
C LEU A 238 -30.69 -43.65 6.88
N GLN A 239 -29.60 -44.20 6.35
CA GLN A 239 -29.04 -43.80 5.05
C GLN A 239 -29.96 -44.21 3.87
N GLU A 240 -30.55 -45.40 3.94
CA GLU A 240 -31.55 -45.87 2.96
C GLU A 240 -32.80 -44.97 2.97
N HIS A 241 -33.38 -44.74 4.15
CA HIS A 241 -34.51 -43.83 4.35
C HIS A 241 -34.21 -42.43 3.84
N GLY A 242 -33.00 -41.93 4.12
CA GLY A 242 -32.52 -40.65 3.63
C GLY A 242 -32.50 -40.56 2.10
N SER A 243 -31.90 -41.55 1.45
CA SER A 243 -31.79 -41.63 -0.01
C SER A 243 -33.15 -41.83 -0.68
N PHE A 244 -34.01 -42.65 -0.10
CA PHE A 244 -35.36 -42.92 -0.60
C PHE A 244 -36.26 -41.68 -0.46
N PHE A 245 -36.21 -41.02 0.69
CA PHE A 245 -36.89 -39.73 0.90
C PHE A 245 -36.51 -38.70 -0.16
N GLU A 246 -35.21 -38.53 -0.45
CA GLU A 246 -34.74 -37.58 -1.45
C GLU A 246 -35.27 -37.90 -2.86
N ASN A 247 -35.22 -39.18 -3.25
CA ASN A 247 -35.74 -39.63 -4.53
C ASN A 247 -37.26 -39.41 -4.65
N LYS A 248 -38.02 -39.75 -3.60
CA LYS A 248 -39.48 -39.58 -3.57
C LYS A 248 -39.89 -38.13 -3.57
N LEU A 249 -39.19 -37.32 -2.79
CA LEU A 249 -39.36 -35.88 -2.80
C LEU A 249 -39.12 -35.31 -4.19
N LYS A 250 -37.98 -35.61 -4.83
CA LYS A 250 -37.68 -35.10 -6.18
C LYS A 250 -38.74 -35.49 -7.21
N GLN A 251 -39.18 -36.74 -7.20
CA GLN A 251 -40.25 -37.23 -8.07
C GLN A 251 -41.58 -36.51 -7.80
N TYR A 252 -41.96 -36.38 -6.53
CA TYR A 252 -43.19 -35.71 -6.12
C TYR A 252 -43.23 -34.24 -6.58
N VAL A 253 -42.09 -33.57 -6.47
CA VAL A 253 -41.89 -32.19 -6.90
C VAL A 253 -42.04 -32.02 -8.42
N GLU A 254 -41.39 -32.88 -9.21
CA GLU A 254 -41.47 -32.82 -10.68
C GLU A 254 -42.90 -33.04 -11.22
N ILE A 255 -43.74 -33.73 -10.45
CA ILE A 255 -45.15 -34.00 -10.77
C ILE A 255 -46.08 -32.89 -10.27
N ALA A 256 -45.80 -32.33 -9.09
CA ALA A 256 -46.55 -31.22 -8.50
C ALA A 256 -46.61 -29.98 -9.40
N ASP A 257 -45.52 -29.70 -10.12
CA ASP A 257 -45.41 -28.56 -11.04
C ASP A 257 -46.27 -28.70 -12.31
N LYS A 258 -46.72 -29.92 -12.64
CA LYS A 258 -47.41 -30.25 -13.91
C LYS A 258 -48.91 -30.58 -13.76
N SER A 259 -49.45 -30.66 -12.54
CA SER A 259 -50.72 -31.33 -12.25
C SER A 259 -51.80 -30.41 -11.63
N LYS A 260 -53.08 -30.81 -11.78
CA LYS A 260 -54.24 -30.19 -11.09
C LYS A 260 -54.22 -30.42 -9.57
N THR A 261 -53.25 -31.16 -9.03
CA THR A 261 -53.13 -31.54 -7.61
C THR A 261 -52.33 -30.54 -6.76
N LYS A 262 -52.06 -29.33 -7.27
CA LYS A 262 -51.47 -28.21 -6.51
C LYS A 262 -52.08 -28.05 -5.11
N ASN A 263 -53.40 -28.17 -4.93
CA ASN A 263 -54.07 -28.10 -3.62
C ASN A 263 -53.78 -29.29 -2.68
N HIS A 264 -53.56 -30.48 -3.24
CA HIS A 264 -53.18 -31.66 -2.47
C HIS A 264 -51.71 -31.61 -2.03
N VAL A 265 -50.85 -31.14 -2.92
CA VAL A 265 -49.46 -30.78 -2.63
C VAL A 265 -49.41 -29.69 -1.55
N LEU A 266 -50.25 -28.66 -1.65
CA LEU A 266 -50.40 -27.58 -0.67
C LEU A 266 -50.76 -28.09 0.74
N ASN A 267 -51.73 -29.00 0.86
CA ASN A 267 -52.10 -29.57 2.16
C ASN A 267 -51.01 -30.46 2.76
N THR A 268 -50.26 -31.16 1.92
CA THR A 268 -49.14 -32.02 2.34
C THR A 268 -47.94 -31.19 2.77
N ILE A 269 -47.60 -30.14 2.03
CA ILE A 269 -46.52 -29.19 2.36
C ILE A 269 -46.85 -28.39 3.63
N ASN A 270 -48.11 -28.03 3.89
CA ASN A 270 -48.48 -27.35 5.14
C ASN A 270 -48.37 -28.25 6.39
N GLN A 271 -48.45 -29.58 6.21
CA GLN A 271 -48.18 -30.56 7.27
C GLN A 271 -46.69 -30.81 7.45
N PHE A 272 -45.90 -30.46 6.45
CA PHE A 272 -44.46 -30.51 6.45
C PHE A 272 -43.93 -29.24 7.14
N ASN A 273 -43.00 -29.39 8.08
CA ASN A 273 -42.32 -28.24 8.70
C ASN A 273 -40.92 -28.11 8.08
N PRO A 274 -40.71 -27.21 7.10
CA PRO A 274 -39.42 -27.03 6.45
C PRO A 274 -38.28 -26.64 7.38
N CYS A 275 -38.59 -26.12 8.58
CA CYS A 275 -37.56 -25.80 9.57
C CYS A 275 -36.82 -27.05 10.08
N HIS A 276 -37.46 -28.22 10.08
CA HIS A 276 -36.84 -29.48 10.52
C HIS A 276 -35.80 -30.02 9.53
N TYR A 277 -35.87 -29.57 8.28
CA TYR A 277 -35.00 -30.00 7.19
C TYR A 277 -34.02 -28.89 6.83
N SER A 278 -33.81 -27.97 7.76
CA SER A 278 -32.87 -26.86 7.68
C SER A 278 -31.55 -27.37 8.31
N LYS A 279 -30.43 -27.33 7.57
CA LYS A 279 -29.19 -28.10 7.86
C LYS A 279 -28.59 -27.90 9.27
N ASN A 280 -28.96 -26.83 9.96
CA ASN A 280 -28.51 -26.51 11.31
C ASN A 280 -29.06 -27.44 12.41
N HIS A 281 -30.15 -28.16 12.16
CA HIS A 281 -30.63 -29.22 13.04
C HIS A 281 -30.50 -30.58 12.34
N GLN A 282 -29.44 -31.32 12.64
CA GLN A 282 -29.33 -32.77 12.36
C GLN A 282 -29.24 -33.16 10.87
N SER A 283 -28.27 -32.58 10.17
CA SER A 283 -27.82 -32.95 8.81
C SER A 283 -27.31 -34.39 8.61
N GLN A 284 -27.51 -35.28 9.58
CA GLN A 284 -27.07 -36.67 9.47
C GLN A 284 -28.00 -37.51 8.59
N PHE A 285 -29.22 -37.04 8.32
CA PHE A 285 -30.29 -37.89 7.75
C PHE A 285 -30.55 -37.65 6.27
N PHE A 286 -30.38 -36.42 5.78
CA PHE A 286 -30.72 -36.03 4.40
C PHE A 286 -29.62 -35.09 3.84
N LYS A 287 -29.04 -35.45 2.70
CA LYS A 287 -27.81 -34.90 2.09
C LYS A 287 -28.07 -33.93 0.93
N TYR A 288 -29.16 -34.07 0.16
CA TYR A 288 -29.39 -33.35 -1.11
C TYR A 288 -30.80 -32.78 -1.34
N GLY A 289 -31.78 -32.98 -0.45
CA GLY A 289 -33.18 -32.57 -0.70
C GLY A 289 -33.63 -31.23 -0.11
N GLN A 290 -32.78 -30.52 0.65
CA GLN A 290 -33.19 -29.37 1.48
C GLN A 290 -33.47 -28.08 0.69
N PRO A 291 -32.61 -27.64 -0.25
CA PRO A 291 -32.80 -26.37 -0.98
C PRO A 291 -33.97 -26.43 -1.96
N GLU A 292 -34.15 -27.56 -2.65
CA GLU A 292 -35.28 -27.79 -3.55
C GLU A 292 -36.59 -27.70 -2.79
N LEU A 293 -36.66 -28.39 -1.64
CA LEU A 293 -37.84 -28.41 -0.80
C LEU A 293 -38.13 -27.04 -0.18
N LEU A 294 -37.12 -26.36 0.38
CA LEU A 294 -37.27 -24.99 0.89
C LEU A 294 -37.70 -24.03 -0.21
N GLY A 295 -37.18 -24.21 -1.42
CA GLY A 295 -37.54 -23.45 -2.59
C GLY A 295 -38.99 -23.66 -3.02
N LEU A 296 -39.48 -24.89 -3.00
CA LEU A 296 -40.89 -25.17 -3.33
C LEU A 296 -41.81 -24.71 -2.21
N SER A 297 -41.40 -24.91 -0.96
CA SER A 297 -42.08 -24.35 0.20
C SER A 297 -42.20 -22.84 0.09
N SER A 298 -41.24 -22.15 -0.54
CA SER A 298 -41.27 -20.70 -0.72
C SER A 298 -42.38 -20.20 -1.65
N GLU A 299 -42.75 -20.98 -2.68
CA GLU A 299 -43.85 -20.65 -3.58
C GLU A 299 -45.22 -20.68 -2.88
N PHE A 300 -45.31 -21.34 -1.72
CA PHE A 300 -46.58 -21.64 -1.05
C PHE A 300 -46.69 -21.05 0.36
N MET A 301 -45.60 -21.03 1.12
CA MET A 301 -45.61 -20.68 2.54
C MET A 301 -45.44 -19.18 2.80
N GLY A 302 -44.92 -18.40 1.84
CA GLY A 302 -44.73 -16.95 1.96
C GLY A 302 -44.13 -16.55 3.31
N ASP A 303 -44.87 -15.74 4.07
CA ASP A 303 -44.49 -15.25 5.41
C ASP A 303 -44.23 -16.36 6.45
N SER A 304 -44.84 -17.53 6.30
CA SER A 304 -44.64 -18.67 7.21
C SER A 304 -43.23 -19.25 7.08
N LEU A 305 -42.64 -19.19 5.89
CA LEU A 305 -41.24 -19.58 5.67
C LEU A 305 -40.27 -18.54 6.24
N ILE A 306 -40.61 -17.25 6.18
CA ILE A 306 -39.84 -16.17 6.82
C ILE A 306 -39.84 -16.33 8.34
N LYS A 307 -41.01 -16.62 8.94
CA LYS A 307 -41.14 -16.95 10.36
C LYS A 307 -40.32 -18.19 10.72
N CYS A 308 -40.30 -19.19 9.84
CA CYS A 308 -39.49 -20.39 9.98
C CYS A 308 -37.98 -20.07 10.00
N PHE A 309 -37.46 -19.29 9.05
CA PHE A 309 -36.05 -18.88 9.03
C PHE A 309 -35.67 -18.08 10.28
N SER A 310 -36.53 -17.13 10.69
CA SER A 310 -36.34 -16.33 11.89
C SER A 310 -36.27 -17.21 13.15
N LYS A 311 -37.21 -18.16 13.26
CA LYS A 311 -37.25 -19.12 14.36
C LYS A 311 -36.02 -20.03 14.35
N SER A 312 -35.64 -20.57 13.20
CA SER A 312 -34.44 -21.43 13.05
C SER A 312 -33.17 -20.67 13.44
N MET A 313 -32.99 -19.42 13.02
CA MET A 313 -31.84 -18.61 13.44
C MET A 313 -31.82 -18.38 14.95
N ASN A 314 -32.97 -18.10 15.57
CA ASN A 314 -33.07 -17.91 17.02
C ASN A 314 -32.85 -19.20 17.82
N ASP A 315 -33.42 -20.32 17.37
CA ASP A 315 -33.28 -21.63 18.02
C ASP A 315 -31.80 -22.09 17.95
N ASN A 316 -31.11 -21.79 16.85
CA ASN A 316 -29.70 -22.11 16.65
C ASN A 316 -28.72 -21.16 17.35
N LYS A 317 -29.20 -20.08 17.95
CA LYS A 317 -28.36 -19.12 18.67
C LYS A 317 -27.51 -19.79 19.75
N ASN A 318 -28.03 -20.84 20.40
CA ASN A 318 -27.36 -21.52 21.50
C ASN A 318 -26.69 -22.85 21.11
N VAL A 319 -26.77 -23.27 19.84
CA VAL A 319 -26.22 -24.56 19.38
C VAL A 319 -24.76 -24.37 18.98
N LYS A 320 -23.86 -25.19 19.54
CA LYS A 320 -22.49 -25.37 19.02
C LYS A 320 -22.51 -26.53 18.03
N ASP A 321 -22.09 -26.31 16.78
CA ASP A 321 -21.88 -27.40 15.82
C ASP A 321 -20.40 -27.55 15.42
N ARG A 322 -20.08 -28.54 14.59
CA ARG A 322 -18.73 -28.82 14.07
C ARG A 322 -18.05 -27.62 13.36
N SER A 323 -18.82 -26.63 12.92
CA SER A 323 -18.39 -25.41 12.22
C SER A 323 -18.21 -24.19 13.13
N GLY A 324 -18.46 -24.32 14.43
CA GLY A 324 -18.26 -23.24 15.42
C GLY A 324 -19.54 -22.73 16.10
N ASP A 325 -19.42 -21.56 16.74
CA ASP A 325 -20.55 -20.83 17.33
C ASP A 325 -21.44 -20.23 16.23
N SER A 326 -22.75 -20.10 16.47
CA SER A 326 -23.66 -19.46 15.52
C SER A 326 -23.33 -17.97 15.32
N PHE A 327 -23.57 -17.43 14.13
CA PHE A 327 -23.31 -16.02 13.82
C PHE A 327 -24.02 -15.04 14.77
N LEU A 328 -25.28 -15.32 15.14
CA LEU A 328 -26.01 -14.49 16.10
C LEU A 328 -25.37 -14.53 17.50
N LYS A 329 -24.78 -15.65 17.90
CA LYS A 329 -24.01 -15.74 19.15
C LYS A 329 -22.71 -14.97 19.06
N THR A 330 -22.01 -15.01 17.92
CA THR A 330 -20.82 -14.19 17.66
C THR A 330 -21.17 -12.70 17.76
N ILE A 331 -22.27 -12.25 17.14
CA ILE A 331 -22.74 -10.87 17.26
C ILE A 331 -22.98 -10.48 18.72
N ASP A 332 -23.68 -11.32 19.47
CA ASP A 332 -24.00 -11.03 20.87
C ASP A 332 -22.76 -11.05 21.77
N ALA A 333 -21.81 -11.95 21.51
CA ALA A 333 -20.51 -11.97 22.18
C ALA A 333 -19.75 -10.67 21.92
N ILE A 334 -19.65 -10.23 20.66
CA ILE A 334 -18.97 -8.97 20.33
C ILE A 334 -19.71 -7.76 20.92
N LYS A 335 -21.05 -7.73 20.87
CA LYS A 335 -21.84 -6.63 21.47
C LYS A 335 -21.68 -6.55 22.98
N SER A 336 -21.58 -7.68 23.66
CA SER A 336 -21.45 -7.72 25.12
C SER A 336 -20.02 -7.47 25.60
N GLN A 337 -19.02 -8.03 24.90
CA GLN A 337 -17.62 -7.98 25.33
C GLN A 337 -16.84 -6.81 24.72
N HIS A 338 -17.24 -6.33 23.54
CA HIS A 338 -16.53 -5.32 22.75
C HIS A 338 -17.46 -4.23 22.12
N PRO A 339 -18.40 -3.63 22.89
CA PRO A 339 -19.37 -2.66 22.36
C PRO A 339 -18.72 -1.38 21.78
N ASP A 340 -17.57 -1.03 22.32
CA ASP A 340 -16.69 0.08 21.93
C ASP A 340 -16.06 -0.13 20.55
N ILE A 341 -15.59 -1.33 20.22
CA ILE A 341 -15.08 -1.66 18.88
C ILE A 341 -16.20 -1.54 17.84
N LEU A 342 -17.41 -2.03 18.15
CA LEU A 342 -18.55 -1.88 17.24
C LEU A 342 -18.94 -0.41 17.03
N SER A 343 -18.91 0.39 18.10
CA SER A 343 -19.20 1.83 18.00
C SER A 343 -18.15 2.56 17.16
N SER A 344 -16.87 2.26 17.35
CA SER A 344 -15.74 2.92 16.67
C SER A 344 -15.65 2.54 15.19
N MET A 345 -16.04 1.31 14.84
CA MET A 345 -16.12 0.80 13.47
C MET A 345 -17.43 1.16 12.74
N GLY A 346 -18.34 1.89 13.39
CA GLY A 346 -19.58 2.37 12.77
C GLY A 346 -20.68 1.30 12.61
N MET A 347 -20.66 0.24 13.42
CA MET A 347 -21.54 -0.94 13.26
C MET A 347 -22.93 -0.82 13.88
N LYS A 348 -23.27 0.35 14.47
CA LYS A 348 -24.53 0.55 15.23
C LYS A 348 -25.79 0.29 14.40
N THR A 349 -25.80 0.71 13.13
CA THR A 349 -26.96 0.56 12.24
C THR A 349 -26.96 -0.79 11.51
N THR A 350 -25.79 -1.38 11.29
CA THR A 350 -25.61 -2.65 10.56
C THR A 350 -26.30 -3.83 11.26
N ALA A 351 -26.38 -3.82 12.60
CA ALA A 351 -27.06 -4.87 13.35
C ALA A 351 -28.56 -5.00 13.00
N ASN A 352 -29.21 -3.91 12.58
CA ASN A 352 -30.65 -3.90 12.30
C ASN A 352 -30.98 -4.67 11.01
N ILE A 353 -30.03 -4.77 10.07
CA ILE A 353 -30.18 -5.51 8.81
C ILE A 353 -30.52 -6.98 9.10
N PHE A 354 -29.86 -7.58 10.09
CA PHE A 354 -30.09 -8.98 10.47
C PHE A 354 -31.48 -9.24 11.05
N VAL A 355 -32.05 -8.24 11.74
CA VAL A 355 -33.40 -8.33 12.33
C VAL A 355 -34.47 -8.09 11.26
N GLN A 356 -34.22 -7.18 10.33
CA GLN A 356 -35.16 -6.81 9.26
C GLN A 356 -35.26 -7.89 8.17
N PHE A 357 -34.19 -8.63 7.91
CA PHE A 357 -34.08 -9.54 6.77
C PHE A 357 -33.64 -10.96 7.18
N PRO A 358 -34.41 -11.66 8.04
CA PRO A 358 -34.01 -12.96 8.59
C PRO A 358 -33.82 -14.06 7.53
N SER A 359 -34.60 -14.02 6.43
CA SER A 359 -34.45 -14.98 5.32
C SER A 359 -33.10 -14.83 4.60
N TYR A 360 -32.64 -13.59 4.41
CA TYR A 360 -31.35 -13.31 3.78
C TYR A 360 -30.22 -13.76 4.69
N LEU A 361 -30.31 -13.44 5.99
CA LEU A 361 -29.33 -13.87 6.97
C LEU A 361 -29.22 -15.40 7.01
N TYR A 362 -30.36 -16.10 7.01
CA TYR A 362 -30.39 -17.56 7.03
C TYR A 362 -29.64 -18.17 5.84
N ILE A 363 -29.85 -17.66 4.62
CA ILE A 363 -29.15 -18.15 3.42
C ILE A 363 -27.65 -17.87 3.50
N ILE A 364 -27.27 -16.63 3.84
CA ILE A 364 -25.86 -16.22 3.93
C ILE A 364 -25.12 -17.00 5.03
N ASP A 365 -25.72 -17.19 6.20
CA ASP A 365 -25.12 -17.95 7.30
C ASP A 365 -24.88 -19.41 6.90
N ASN A 366 -25.87 -20.06 6.27
CA ASN A 366 -25.71 -21.45 5.82
C ASN A 366 -24.66 -21.58 4.71
N LEU A 367 -24.58 -20.62 3.79
CA LEU A 367 -23.53 -20.62 2.77
C LEU A 367 -22.14 -20.39 3.37
N TYR A 368 -22.00 -19.43 4.31
CA TYR A 368 -20.71 -19.11 4.93
C TYR A 368 -20.18 -20.25 5.81
N ARG A 369 -21.06 -21.01 6.46
CA ARG A 369 -20.72 -22.11 7.39
C ARG A 369 -20.62 -23.48 6.72
N ASP A 370 -20.60 -23.54 5.38
CA ASP A 370 -20.52 -24.78 4.60
C ASP A 370 -21.69 -25.72 4.77
N ASN A 371 -22.80 -25.14 5.20
CA ASN A 371 -24.06 -25.83 5.25
C ASN A 371 -24.67 -25.90 3.84
N TRP A 372 -24.48 -24.92 2.96
CA TRP A 372 -24.99 -25.01 1.59
C TRP A 372 -23.91 -24.79 0.54
N SER A 373 -24.06 -25.45 -0.61
CA SER A 373 -23.27 -25.09 -1.79
C SER A 373 -23.77 -23.77 -2.40
N GLU A 374 -22.96 -23.14 -3.25
CA GLU A 374 -23.35 -21.93 -3.97
C GLU A 374 -24.62 -22.15 -4.82
N ASN A 375 -24.75 -23.34 -5.43
CA ASN A 375 -25.92 -23.71 -6.23
C ASN A 375 -27.19 -23.85 -5.37
N ASP A 376 -27.06 -24.40 -4.17
CA ASP A 376 -28.16 -24.57 -3.21
C ASP A 376 -28.70 -23.20 -2.76
N ALA A 377 -27.79 -22.33 -2.33
CA ALA A 377 -28.10 -20.96 -1.92
C ALA A 377 -28.72 -20.18 -3.09
N GLN A 378 -28.22 -20.39 -4.31
CA GLN A 378 -28.74 -19.75 -5.51
C GLN A 378 -30.15 -20.21 -5.86
N SER A 379 -30.37 -21.53 -5.90
CA SER A 379 -31.67 -22.14 -6.22
C SER A 379 -32.75 -21.61 -5.27
N LEU A 380 -32.43 -21.52 -3.98
CA LEU A 380 -33.36 -21.01 -2.99
C LEU A 380 -33.59 -19.49 -3.13
N THR A 381 -32.54 -18.72 -3.41
CA THR A 381 -32.62 -17.27 -3.63
C THR A 381 -33.53 -16.93 -4.82
N ASP A 382 -33.35 -17.66 -5.93
CA ASP A 382 -34.14 -17.52 -7.15
C ASP A 382 -35.62 -17.84 -6.91
N LYS A 383 -35.91 -18.93 -6.21
CA LYS A 383 -37.29 -19.35 -5.90
C LYS A 383 -38.00 -18.40 -4.92
N LEU A 384 -37.27 -17.85 -3.95
CA LEU A 384 -37.79 -16.86 -3.01
C LEU A 384 -37.98 -15.46 -3.62
N ASN A 385 -37.55 -15.23 -4.87
CA ASN A 385 -37.54 -13.92 -5.52
C ASN A 385 -36.88 -12.84 -4.64
N LEU A 386 -35.75 -13.18 -4.00
CA LEU A 386 -35.07 -12.24 -3.10
C LEU A 386 -34.48 -11.05 -3.88
N ASN A 387 -34.49 -9.89 -3.24
CA ASN A 387 -33.95 -8.67 -3.81
C ASN A 387 -32.42 -8.69 -3.77
N ASN A 388 -31.78 -8.68 -4.93
CA ASN A 388 -30.32 -8.68 -5.02
C ASN A 388 -29.64 -7.55 -4.24
N SER A 389 -30.23 -6.35 -4.16
CA SER A 389 -29.65 -5.23 -3.39
C SER A 389 -29.59 -5.57 -1.91
N THR A 390 -30.64 -6.19 -1.37
CA THR A 390 -30.70 -6.64 0.03
C THR A 390 -29.75 -7.81 0.29
N ILE A 391 -29.53 -8.70 -0.70
CA ILE A 391 -28.47 -9.73 -0.61
C ILE A 391 -27.10 -9.07 -0.44
N LEU A 392 -26.78 -8.04 -1.23
CA LEU A 392 -25.50 -7.34 -1.11
C LEU A 392 -25.34 -6.68 0.26
N GLU A 393 -26.37 -5.96 0.73
CA GLU A 393 -26.36 -5.33 2.05
C GLU A 393 -26.16 -6.36 3.17
N MET A 394 -26.80 -7.53 3.04
CA MET A 394 -26.65 -8.64 3.99
C MET A 394 -25.23 -9.21 3.96
N VAL A 395 -24.66 -9.50 2.77
CA VAL A 395 -23.30 -10.04 2.66
C VAL A 395 -22.26 -9.04 3.17
N GLU A 396 -22.39 -7.76 2.81
CA GLU A 396 -21.51 -6.70 3.30
C GLU A 396 -21.57 -6.61 4.84
N ALA A 397 -22.78 -6.61 5.42
CA ALA A 397 -22.99 -6.61 6.86
C ALA A 397 -22.37 -7.85 7.54
N TYR A 398 -22.58 -9.03 6.96
CA TYR A 398 -22.07 -10.30 7.48
C TYR A 398 -20.54 -10.32 7.49
N ILE A 399 -19.90 -9.98 6.36
CA ILE A 399 -18.44 -9.92 6.24
C ILE A 399 -17.84 -8.90 7.22
N LYS A 400 -18.48 -7.75 7.45
CA LYS A 400 -18.00 -6.78 8.44
C LYS A 400 -17.94 -7.36 9.85
N TYR A 401 -18.99 -8.07 10.28
CA TYR A 401 -19.00 -8.69 11.60
C TYR A 401 -17.98 -9.82 11.73
N GLU A 402 -17.86 -10.68 10.72
CA GLU A 402 -16.86 -11.76 10.73
C GLU A 402 -15.42 -11.24 10.64
N LEU A 403 -15.18 -10.16 9.90
CA LEU A 403 -13.86 -9.53 9.87
C LEU A 403 -13.52 -8.93 11.25
N ILE A 404 -14.46 -8.25 11.91
CA ILE A 404 -14.26 -7.75 13.28
C ILE A 404 -14.00 -8.91 14.24
N ASN A 405 -14.76 -10.00 14.16
CA ASN A 405 -14.56 -11.22 14.95
C ASN A 405 -13.13 -11.78 14.76
N THR A 406 -12.71 -11.91 13.52
CA THR A 406 -11.37 -12.42 13.14
C THR A 406 -10.25 -11.51 13.66
N VAL A 407 -10.45 -10.19 13.60
CA VAL A 407 -9.52 -9.20 14.18
C VAL A 407 -9.45 -9.33 15.70
N ILE A 408 -10.58 -9.50 16.39
CA ILE A 408 -10.61 -9.71 17.84
C ILE A 408 -9.83 -10.99 18.21
N GLN A 409 -10.08 -12.09 17.51
CA GLN A 409 -9.34 -13.36 17.71
C GLN A 409 -7.84 -13.18 17.44
N THR A 410 -7.48 -12.45 16.38
CA THR A 410 -6.09 -12.10 16.07
C THR A 410 -5.45 -11.34 17.23
N ASN A 411 -6.15 -10.33 17.75
CA ASN A 411 -5.65 -9.54 18.86
C ASN A 411 -5.45 -10.41 20.12
N VAL A 412 -6.37 -11.34 20.42
CA VAL A 412 -6.26 -12.28 21.57
C VAL A 412 -5.02 -13.16 21.43
N ILE A 413 -4.86 -13.85 20.30
CA ILE A 413 -3.78 -14.81 20.08
C ILE A 413 -2.42 -14.09 20.07
N MET A 414 -2.31 -12.97 19.35
CA MET A 414 -1.06 -12.19 19.32
C MET A 414 -0.69 -11.64 20.69
N HIS A 415 -1.67 -11.27 21.52
CA HIS A 415 -1.41 -10.84 22.89
C HIS A 415 -0.78 -11.97 23.73
N GLU A 416 -1.28 -13.20 23.63
CA GLU A 416 -0.70 -14.35 24.33
C GLU A 416 0.78 -14.54 23.98
N ILE A 417 1.09 -14.45 22.68
CA ILE A 417 2.47 -14.54 22.14
C ILE A 417 3.34 -13.44 22.76
N TYR A 418 2.91 -12.18 22.75
CA TYR A 418 3.77 -11.07 23.19
C TYR A 418 3.98 -10.95 24.71
N TYR A 419 3.09 -11.52 25.53
CA TYR A 419 3.03 -11.18 26.96
C TYR A 419 2.98 -12.36 27.92
N ASN A 420 2.29 -13.43 27.55
CA ASN A 420 2.13 -14.56 28.46
C ASN A 420 3.27 -15.56 28.30
N ASP A 421 3.97 -15.51 27.17
CA ASP A 421 5.11 -16.35 26.93
C ASP A 421 6.43 -15.77 27.47
N LYS A 422 6.90 -16.30 28.60
CA LYS A 422 8.16 -15.91 29.25
C LYS A 422 9.42 -16.23 28.44
N THR A 423 9.31 -17.07 27.40
CA THR A 423 10.44 -17.45 26.55
C THR A 423 10.67 -16.46 25.39
N VAL A 424 9.82 -15.44 25.26
CA VAL A 424 10.04 -14.31 24.35
C VAL A 424 11.14 -13.40 24.91
N THR A 425 12.26 -13.36 24.18
CA THR A 425 13.46 -12.58 24.46
C THR A 425 13.70 -11.55 23.35
N SER A 426 14.64 -10.63 23.57
CA SER A 426 15.08 -9.67 22.54
C SER A 426 15.71 -10.32 21.29
N LYS A 427 16.05 -11.61 21.32
CA LYS A 427 16.68 -12.32 20.19
C LYS A 427 15.68 -13.10 19.33
N ASN A 428 14.60 -13.58 19.93
CA ASN A 428 13.64 -14.48 19.26
C ASN A 428 12.24 -13.88 19.11
N ILE A 429 11.97 -12.65 19.58
CA ILE A 429 10.62 -12.07 19.49
C ILE A 429 10.08 -11.99 18.06
N TYR A 430 10.93 -11.70 17.07
CA TYR A 430 10.53 -11.71 15.67
C TYR A 430 10.18 -13.12 15.21
N SER A 431 11.13 -14.06 15.28
CA SER A 431 10.91 -15.43 14.79
C SER A 431 9.72 -16.06 15.48
N LYS A 432 9.60 -15.88 16.80
CA LYS A 432 8.50 -16.42 17.58
C LYS A 432 7.14 -15.82 17.21
N ALA A 433 7.06 -14.51 17.02
CA ALA A 433 5.83 -13.88 16.54
C ALA A 433 5.41 -14.36 15.14
N ILE A 434 6.37 -14.74 14.29
CA ILE A 434 6.09 -15.27 12.95
C ILE A 434 5.75 -16.76 12.98
N ASP A 435 6.50 -17.55 13.74
CA ASP A 435 6.36 -19.01 13.83
C ASP A 435 5.08 -19.40 14.58
N GLU A 436 4.72 -18.68 15.66
CA GLU A 436 3.50 -18.96 16.43
C GLU A 436 2.23 -18.37 15.76
N ASN A 437 2.40 -17.52 14.75
CA ASN A 437 1.31 -17.00 13.94
C ASN A 437 0.76 -18.04 12.94
N LEU A 438 1.29 -19.27 12.87
CA LEU A 438 0.74 -20.35 12.04
C LEU A 438 -0.73 -20.64 12.37
N ALA A 439 -1.14 -20.58 13.65
CA ALA A 439 -2.53 -20.76 14.04
C ALA A 439 -3.44 -19.68 13.43
N LEU A 440 -2.95 -18.44 13.36
CA LEU A 440 -3.67 -17.32 12.77
C LEU A 440 -3.74 -17.39 11.25
N ILE A 441 -2.72 -17.96 10.59
CA ILE A 441 -2.79 -18.22 9.14
C ILE A 441 -4.01 -19.09 8.82
N ASN A 442 -4.26 -20.14 9.60
CA ASN A 442 -5.43 -21.00 9.39
C ASN A 442 -6.76 -20.25 9.63
N VAL A 443 -6.82 -19.41 10.67
CA VAL A 443 -8.02 -18.58 10.95
C VAL A 443 -8.30 -17.61 9.80
N TRP A 444 -7.28 -16.92 9.29
CA TRP A 444 -7.42 -15.99 8.17
C TRP A 444 -7.67 -16.70 6.83
N GLN A 445 -7.08 -17.88 6.61
CA GLN A 445 -7.35 -18.70 5.44
C GLN A 445 -8.80 -19.17 5.43
N ASP A 446 -9.31 -19.68 6.55
CA ASP A 446 -10.72 -20.07 6.68
C ASP A 446 -11.67 -18.89 6.44
N PHE A 447 -11.37 -17.71 7.01
CA PHE A 447 -12.12 -16.48 6.73
C PHE A 447 -12.11 -16.13 5.23
N ASN A 448 -10.95 -16.19 4.56
CA ASN A 448 -10.80 -15.86 3.14
C ASN A 448 -11.52 -16.88 2.24
N ASP A 449 -11.42 -18.17 2.53
CA ASP A 449 -12.09 -19.25 1.78
C ASP A 449 -13.62 -19.11 1.86
N LYS A 450 -14.15 -18.86 3.06
CA LYS A 450 -15.59 -18.61 3.29
C LYS A 450 -16.06 -17.32 2.63
N ARG A 451 -15.24 -16.26 2.65
CA ARG A 451 -15.51 -15.01 1.94
C ARG A 451 -15.61 -15.21 0.43
N GLU A 452 -14.67 -15.91 -0.20
CA GLU A 452 -14.67 -16.09 -1.66
C GLU A 452 -15.92 -16.85 -2.13
N ARG A 453 -16.49 -17.74 -1.31
CA ARG A 453 -17.80 -18.35 -1.58
C ARG A 453 -18.92 -17.32 -1.60
N LEU A 454 -19.01 -16.46 -0.57
CA LEU A 454 -20.01 -15.38 -0.54
C LEU A 454 -19.86 -14.42 -1.72
N LYS A 455 -18.62 -14.14 -2.15
CA LYS A 455 -18.32 -13.34 -3.33
C LYS A 455 -18.89 -13.96 -4.60
N ARG A 456 -18.57 -15.23 -4.87
CA ARG A 456 -19.05 -15.93 -6.07
C ARG A 456 -20.58 -15.97 -6.12
N PHE A 457 -21.21 -16.30 -4.98
CA PHE A 457 -22.65 -16.28 -4.84
C PHE A 457 -23.26 -14.89 -5.13
N ALA A 458 -22.73 -13.83 -4.54
CA ALA A 458 -23.28 -12.49 -4.74
C ALA A 458 -23.04 -11.95 -6.17
N LEU A 459 -21.86 -12.21 -6.77
CA LEU A 459 -21.56 -11.82 -8.15
C LEU A 459 -22.46 -12.55 -9.16
N TYR A 460 -22.74 -13.84 -8.94
CA TYR A 460 -23.68 -14.59 -9.76
C TYR A 460 -25.06 -13.93 -9.78
N ASN A 461 -25.59 -13.57 -8.59
CA ASN A 461 -26.88 -12.91 -8.47
C ASN A 461 -26.92 -11.56 -9.21
N LEU A 462 -25.84 -10.78 -9.14
CA LEU A 462 -25.78 -9.47 -9.82
C LEU A 462 -25.72 -9.59 -11.35
N ASN A 463 -24.96 -10.56 -11.87
CA ASN A 463 -24.80 -10.78 -13.31
C ASN A 463 -26.13 -11.18 -13.98
N LYS A 464 -27.00 -11.91 -13.27
CA LYS A 464 -28.34 -12.27 -13.75
C LYS A 464 -29.21 -11.07 -14.12
N ASN A 465 -29.05 -9.95 -13.41
CA ASN A 465 -29.86 -8.74 -13.57
C ASN A 465 -29.16 -7.61 -14.37
N ARG A 466 -27.96 -7.87 -14.94
CA ARG A 466 -27.16 -6.93 -15.77
C ARG A 466 -27.00 -5.52 -15.17
N LYS A 467 -26.86 -5.40 -13.85
CA LYS A 467 -26.63 -4.12 -13.19
C LYS A 467 -25.13 -3.81 -13.11
N GLU A 468 -24.53 -3.42 -14.23
CA GLU A 468 -23.07 -3.19 -14.36
C GLU A 468 -22.48 -2.31 -13.24
N VAL A 469 -23.17 -1.24 -12.84
CA VAL A 469 -22.72 -0.35 -11.75
C VAL A 469 -22.66 -1.06 -10.40
N GLN A 470 -23.62 -1.94 -10.10
CA GLN A 470 -23.65 -2.70 -8.84
C GLN A 470 -22.61 -3.83 -8.85
N VAL A 471 -22.42 -4.49 -9.99
CA VAL A 471 -21.34 -5.46 -10.20
C VAL A 471 -19.99 -4.80 -9.95
N ALA A 472 -19.70 -3.67 -10.61
CA ALA A 472 -18.44 -2.96 -10.45
C ALA A 472 -18.19 -2.52 -9.00
N LYS A 473 -19.20 -1.95 -8.32
CA LYS A 473 -19.10 -1.57 -6.90
C LYS A 473 -18.75 -2.78 -6.01
N TYR A 474 -19.35 -3.93 -6.29
CA TYR A 474 -19.21 -5.11 -5.45
C TYR A 474 -17.94 -5.91 -5.75
N GLU A 475 -17.55 -6.03 -7.03
CA GLU A 475 -16.22 -6.54 -7.40
C GLU A 475 -15.13 -5.74 -6.69
N THR A 476 -15.30 -4.41 -6.68
CA THR A 476 -14.39 -3.50 -5.99
C THR A 476 -14.37 -3.75 -4.47
N LEU A 477 -15.51 -3.99 -3.82
CA LEU A 477 -15.60 -4.35 -2.39
C LEU A 477 -14.70 -5.54 -2.02
N PHE A 478 -14.73 -6.61 -2.84
CA PHE A 478 -13.94 -7.81 -2.58
C PHE A 478 -12.47 -7.67 -3.03
N GLN A 479 -12.21 -6.96 -4.12
CA GLN A 479 -10.84 -6.64 -4.55
C GLN A 479 -10.09 -5.84 -3.49
N GLU A 480 -10.78 -4.91 -2.82
CA GLU A 480 -10.19 -4.06 -1.80
C GLU A 480 -10.23 -4.70 -0.40
N LEU A 481 -10.88 -5.85 -0.20
CA LEU A 481 -10.93 -6.44 1.13
C LEU A 481 -9.54 -6.84 1.62
N ASP A 482 -8.67 -7.30 0.72
CA ASP A 482 -7.29 -7.62 1.09
C ASP A 482 -6.58 -6.39 1.66
N LYS A 483 -6.79 -5.19 1.08
CA LYS A 483 -6.29 -3.93 1.65
C LYS A 483 -6.94 -3.60 2.99
N ASN A 484 -8.24 -3.85 3.16
CA ASN A 484 -8.91 -3.67 4.46
C ASN A 484 -8.29 -4.57 5.55
N ILE A 485 -7.97 -5.82 5.22
CA ILE A 485 -7.29 -6.74 6.15
C ILE A 485 -5.90 -6.20 6.53
N LYS A 486 -5.15 -5.62 5.58
CA LYS A 486 -3.87 -4.95 5.89
C LYS A 486 -4.04 -3.83 6.90
N TYR A 487 -5.03 -2.96 6.69
CA TYR A 487 -5.28 -1.79 7.52
C TYR A 487 -5.79 -2.16 8.92
N ILE A 488 -6.63 -3.18 9.02
CA ILE A 488 -7.38 -3.47 10.25
C ILE A 488 -6.68 -4.55 11.10
N ALA A 489 -5.88 -5.43 10.48
CA ALA A 489 -5.23 -6.54 11.16
C ALA A 489 -3.71 -6.56 10.99
N SER A 490 -3.20 -6.78 9.77
CA SER A 490 -1.78 -7.08 9.57
C SER A 490 -0.87 -5.95 10.06
N VAL A 491 -1.12 -4.71 9.65
CA VAL A 491 -0.26 -3.57 10.01
C VAL A 491 -0.45 -3.13 11.47
N PRO A 492 -1.66 -3.07 12.04
CA PRO A 492 -1.84 -2.89 13.49
C PRO A 492 -1.04 -3.90 14.32
N GLN A 493 -0.98 -5.17 13.91
CA GLN A 493 -0.14 -6.17 14.57
C GLN A 493 1.36 -5.95 14.36
N MET A 494 1.78 -5.46 13.18
CA MET A 494 3.17 -5.04 12.95
C MET A 494 3.56 -3.84 13.82
N MET A 495 2.66 -2.88 14.04
CA MET A 495 2.89 -1.76 14.96
C MET A 495 3.14 -2.28 16.38
N LEU A 496 2.31 -3.22 16.83
CA LEU A 496 2.47 -3.86 18.14
C LEU A 496 3.79 -4.65 18.26
N LEU A 497 4.16 -5.43 17.23
CA LEU A 497 5.45 -6.13 17.20
C LEU A 497 6.62 -5.13 17.23
N THR A 498 6.53 -4.05 16.46
CA THR A 498 7.56 -3.02 16.39
C THR A 498 7.76 -2.35 17.76
N TYR A 499 6.67 -2.04 18.46
CA TYR A 499 6.73 -1.58 19.85
C TYR A 499 7.42 -2.57 20.77
N LYS A 500 7.10 -3.87 20.64
CA LYS A 500 7.73 -4.89 21.46
C LYS A 500 9.19 -5.12 21.18
N MET A 501 9.58 -5.10 19.91
CA MET A 501 10.98 -5.07 19.51
C MET A 501 11.70 -3.88 20.15
N ALA A 502 11.05 -2.70 20.15
CA ALA A 502 11.65 -1.48 20.68
C ALA A 502 11.83 -1.55 22.20
N GLN A 503 10.84 -2.06 22.93
CA GLN A 503 10.94 -2.30 24.37
C GLN A 503 12.04 -3.29 24.75
N LYS A 504 12.31 -4.27 23.87
CA LYS A 504 13.31 -5.32 24.12
C LYS A 504 14.67 -5.02 23.49
N GLU A 505 14.84 -3.87 22.84
CA GLU A 505 16.06 -3.52 22.09
C GLU A 505 16.47 -4.62 21.09
N PHE A 506 15.50 -5.10 20.32
CA PHE A 506 15.72 -6.13 19.30
C PHE A 506 16.82 -5.73 18.32
N LYS A 507 17.72 -6.67 18.03
CA LYS A 507 18.76 -6.57 17.01
C LYS A 507 18.92 -7.91 16.32
N ILE A 508 19.08 -7.87 15.00
CA ILE A 508 19.33 -9.06 14.19
C ILE A 508 20.48 -8.82 13.23
N SER A 509 21.39 -9.79 13.12
CA SER A 509 22.45 -9.77 12.11
C SER A 509 21.98 -10.52 10.87
N VAL A 510 21.78 -9.81 9.77
CA VAL A 510 21.43 -10.38 8.47
C VAL A 510 22.63 -10.37 7.53
N MET A 511 22.78 -11.43 6.74
CA MET A 511 23.84 -11.49 5.72
C MET A 511 23.39 -10.65 4.51
N GLY A 512 23.94 -9.45 4.36
CA GLY A 512 23.75 -8.58 3.22
C GLY A 512 24.80 -8.80 2.12
N PHE A 513 24.64 -8.07 1.01
CA PHE A 513 25.55 -8.15 -0.16
C PHE A 513 26.99 -7.74 0.16
N VAL A 514 27.20 -6.94 1.22
CA VAL A 514 28.50 -6.40 1.67
C VAL A 514 28.96 -7.08 2.98
N GLY A 515 28.35 -8.20 3.37
CA GLY A 515 28.65 -8.93 4.61
C GLY A 515 27.52 -8.84 5.64
N LYS A 516 27.84 -9.20 6.90
CA LYS A 516 26.87 -9.15 8.01
C LYS A 516 26.52 -7.70 8.33
N VAL A 517 25.26 -7.33 8.13
CA VAL A 517 24.71 -6.03 8.55
C VAL A 517 23.85 -6.29 9.78
N GLU A 518 24.11 -5.55 10.86
CA GLU A 518 23.25 -5.55 12.04
C GLU A 518 22.10 -4.57 11.82
N VAL A 519 20.88 -5.09 11.81
CA VAL A 519 19.65 -4.31 11.73
C VAL A 519 19.10 -4.18 13.14
N ASP A 520 19.09 -2.97 13.67
CA ASP A 520 18.56 -2.66 14.99
C ASP A 520 17.08 -2.24 14.93
N THR A 521 16.46 -2.05 16.10
CA THR A 521 15.06 -1.64 16.16
C THR A 521 14.81 -0.24 15.59
N ASN A 522 15.77 0.68 15.65
CA ASN A 522 15.57 2.04 15.15
C ASN A 522 15.52 2.03 13.61
N GLU A 523 16.38 1.22 12.97
CA GLU A 523 16.33 0.99 11.53
C GLU A 523 15.00 0.32 11.12
N ILE A 524 14.52 -0.63 11.93
CA ILE A 524 13.21 -1.28 11.69
C ILE A 524 12.07 -0.26 11.76
N ILE A 525 12.01 0.55 12.82
CA ILE A 525 10.99 1.59 12.99
C ILE A 525 11.00 2.56 11.81
N ASN A 526 12.18 3.06 11.43
CA ASN A 526 12.32 4.03 10.34
C ASN A 526 11.83 3.47 9.01
N LYS A 527 12.27 2.26 8.64
CA LYS A 527 11.83 1.58 7.41
C LYS A 527 10.34 1.22 7.44
N PHE A 528 9.79 0.88 8.61
CA PHE A 528 8.37 0.57 8.75
C PHE A 528 7.52 1.80 8.45
N PHE A 529 7.81 2.94 9.07
CA PHE A 529 7.07 4.18 8.83
C PHE A 529 7.40 4.87 7.51
N GLN A 530 8.50 4.49 6.84
CA GLN A 530 8.77 4.90 5.46
C GLN A 530 7.98 4.09 4.43
N GLY A 531 7.37 2.97 4.83
CA GLY A 531 6.63 2.08 3.93
C GLY A 531 7.53 1.14 3.14
N ASP A 532 8.69 0.77 3.69
CA ASP A 532 9.68 -0.08 3.04
C ASP A 532 9.58 -1.57 3.45
N PHE A 533 8.79 -1.91 4.47
CA PHE A 533 8.67 -3.29 4.95
C PHE A 533 7.47 -4.03 4.36
N PRO A 534 7.68 -5.21 3.73
CA PRO A 534 6.57 -6.08 3.40
C PRO A 534 5.83 -6.53 4.66
N LEU A 535 4.58 -6.95 4.48
CA LEU A 535 3.78 -7.47 5.58
C LEU A 535 4.46 -8.67 6.23
N TRP A 536 4.69 -8.57 7.54
CA TRP A 536 5.22 -9.69 8.33
C TRP A 536 4.15 -10.76 8.57
N PHE A 537 2.90 -10.32 8.78
CA PHE A 537 1.74 -11.18 8.98
C PHE A 537 0.96 -11.34 7.68
N LYS A 538 1.16 -12.48 7.00
CA LYS A 538 0.54 -12.83 5.72
C LYS A 538 -0.91 -13.30 5.86
N PHE A 539 -1.77 -12.44 6.39
CA PHE A 539 -3.23 -12.69 6.45
C PHE A 539 -3.90 -12.56 5.07
N VAL A 540 -3.17 -12.01 4.10
CA VAL A 540 -3.55 -11.85 2.69
C VAL A 540 -2.37 -12.20 1.80
N GLU A 541 -2.64 -12.58 0.54
CA GLU A 541 -1.61 -12.94 -0.44
C GLU A 541 -0.75 -11.74 -0.84
N ASN A 542 -1.38 -10.58 -1.01
CA ASN A 542 -0.68 -9.37 -1.40
C ASN A 542 0.14 -8.81 -0.21
N THR A 543 1.46 -8.98 -0.25
CA THR A 543 2.36 -8.50 0.80
C THR A 543 2.97 -7.12 0.53
N THR A 544 2.44 -6.35 -0.42
CA THR A 544 2.98 -5.00 -0.70
C THR A 544 2.93 -4.13 0.56
N PRO A 545 4.02 -3.40 0.85
CA PRO A 545 4.07 -2.50 1.99
C PRO A 545 3.02 -1.41 1.86
N LEU A 546 2.58 -0.88 3.00
CA LEU A 546 1.76 0.32 3.05
C LEU A 546 2.64 1.55 2.97
N ASN A 547 2.27 2.52 2.15
CA ASN A 547 2.93 3.82 2.18
C ASN A 547 2.52 4.64 3.41
N LYS A 548 3.18 5.77 3.64
CA LYS A 548 2.94 6.66 4.79
C LYS A 548 1.46 7.02 4.99
N MET A 549 0.72 7.32 3.93
CA MET A 549 -0.69 7.71 4.03
C MET A 549 -1.57 6.53 4.44
N GLU A 550 -1.31 5.35 3.89
CA GLU A 550 -2.00 4.12 4.26
C GLU A 550 -1.69 3.70 5.71
N LEU A 551 -0.48 4.00 6.22
CA LEU A 551 -0.11 3.75 7.61
C LEU A 551 -0.93 4.60 8.60
N ILE A 552 -1.31 5.83 8.24
CA ILE A 552 -2.19 6.67 9.06
C ILE A 552 -3.56 6.00 9.24
N TYR A 553 -4.07 5.34 8.21
CA TYR A 553 -5.32 4.57 8.29
C TYR A 553 -5.19 3.31 9.12
N ALA A 554 -4.12 2.55 8.89
CA ALA A 554 -3.84 1.39 9.71
C ALA A 554 -3.74 1.78 11.19
N PHE A 555 -3.18 2.96 11.48
CA PHE A 555 -3.11 3.50 12.82
C PHE A 555 -4.47 3.88 13.40
N ASP A 556 -5.34 4.55 12.64
CA ASP A 556 -6.73 4.82 13.08
C ASP A 556 -7.49 3.51 13.37
N PHE A 557 -7.31 2.48 12.53
CA PHE A 557 -7.91 1.17 12.78
C PHE A 557 -7.30 0.46 13.98
N ALA A 558 -5.99 0.59 14.22
CA ALA A 558 -5.33 0.09 15.43
C ALA A 558 -5.98 0.68 16.69
N LEU A 559 -6.31 1.98 16.69
CA LEU A 559 -7.05 2.64 17.76
C LEU A 559 -8.49 2.14 17.86
N LYS A 560 -9.23 2.08 16.74
CA LYS A 560 -10.65 1.64 16.74
C LYS A 560 -10.84 0.19 17.16
N THR A 561 -9.96 -0.70 16.72
CA THR A 561 -9.96 -2.13 17.05
C THR A 561 -9.31 -2.42 18.41
N LYS A 562 -8.83 -1.36 19.09
CA LYS A 562 -8.21 -1.45 20.41
C LYS A 562 -7.06 -2.45 20.46
N VAL A 563 -6.26 -2.53 19.40
CA VAL A 563 -5.09 -3.42 19.35
C VAL A 563 -4.09 -3.10 20.46
N PHE A 564 -4.00 -1.82 20.85
CA PHE A 564 -3.15 -1.35 21.96
C PHE A 564 -3.82 -1.58 23.31
N ASP A 565 -5.14 -1.38 23.41
CA ASP A 565 -5.86 -1.41 24.68
C ASP A 565 -6.21 -2.82 25.18
N ASN A 566 -6.33 -3.80 24.28
CA ASN A 566 -6.98 -5.06 24.59
C ASN A 566 -6.08 -6.04 25.36
N PHE A 567 -6.75 -6.67 26.36
CA PHE A 567 -6.38 -7.83 27.18
C PHE A 567 -5.58 -7.55 28.47
N THR A 568 -6.19 -6.78 29.38
CA THR A 568 -6.14 -7.19 30.78
C THR A 568 -7.02 -8.44 30.90
N THR A 569 -6.41 -9.61 31.10
CA THR A 569 -7.20 -10.78 31.51
C THR A 569 -7.86 -10.42 32.83
N THR A 570 -9.16 -10.73 32.97
CA THR A 570 -9.93 -10.54 34.22
C THR A 570 -9.27 -11.16 35.45
N GLN A 571 -8.32 -12.08 35.23
CA GLN A 571 -7.53 -12.74 36.26
C GLN A 571 -6.32 -11.94 36.75
N ASN A 572 -5.89 -10.86 36.08
CA ASN A 572 -4.73 -10.08 36.53
C ASN A 572 -4.75 -8.61 36.05
N PRO A 573 -5.59 -7.74 36.64
CA PRO A 573 -5.73 -6.33 36.26
C PRO A 573 -4.45 -5.49 36.43
N ASN A 574 -3.42 -6.04 37.09
CA ASN A 574 -2.14 -5.38 37.36
C ASN A 574 -1.05 -5.66 36.30
N LYS A 575 -1.28 -6.51 35.29
CA LYS A 575 -0.34 -6.69 34.17
C LYS A 575 -0.47 -5.51 33.19
N ALA A 576 0.66 -4.84 32.94
CA ALA A 576 0.75 -3.57 32.21
C ALA A 576 -0.03 -3.57 30.88
N LYS A 577 -1.12 -2.80 30.86
CA LYS A 577 -1.82 -2.38 29.65
C LYS A 577 -0.82 -1.62 28.77
N ILE A 578 -0.77 -1.90 27.46
CA ILE A 578 -0.11 -0.98 26.53
C ILE A 578 -1.02 0.21 26.43
N SER A 579 -0.65 1.32 27.06
CA SER A 579 -1.34 2.55 26.68
C SER A 579 -0.87 2.91 25.26
N PRO A 580 -1.76 3.39 24.38
CA PRO A 580 -1.31 3.99 23.13
C PRO A 580 -0.27 5.10 23.37
N ALA A 581 -0.33 5.80 24.51
CA ALA A 581 0.71 6.74 24.94
C ALA A 581 2.10 6.08 25.07
N ASP A 582 2.21 4.88 25.64
CA ASP A 582 3.49 4.15 25.71
C ASP A 582 3.97 3.75 24.32
N PHE A 583 3.07 3.35 23.43
CA PHE A 583 3.40 3.08 22.03
C PHE A 583 4.00 4.33 21.38
N PHE A 584 3.34 5.49 21.48
CA PHE A 584 3.84 6.77 20.97
C PHE A 584 5.21 7.12 21.55
N LYS A 585 5.33 7.10 22.88
CA LYS A 585 6.56 7.43 23.58
C LYS A 585 7.74 6.58 23.12
N VAL A 586 7.56 5.27 22.99
CA VAL A 586 8.64 4.34 22.63
C VAL A 586 8.91 4.33 21.13
N VAL A 587 7.87 4.17 20.31
CA VAL A 587 8.03 3.95 18.87
C VAL A 587 8.19 5.27 18.13
N ILE A 588 7.32 6.24 18.36
CA ILE A 588 7.40 7.55 17.69
C ILE A 588 8.59 8.36 18.24
N GLY A 589 8.88 8.29 19.54
CA GLY A 589 10.10 8.90 20.10
C GLY A 589 11.40 8.34 19.48
N ARG A 590 11.43 7.03 19.16
CA ARG A 590 12.56 6.41 18.43
C ARG A 590 12.56 6.74 16.94
N TYR A 591 11.40 6.82 16.30
CA TYR A 591 11.27 7.28 14.91
C TYR A 591 11.85 8.70 14.74
N LEU A 592 11.52 9.60 15.66
CA LEU A 592 12.04 10.97 15.69
C LEU A 592 13.51 11.09 16.13
N ARG A 593 14.14 10.01 16.62
CA ARG A 593 15.51 10.06 17.14
C ARG A 593 16.52 10.49 16.08
N LYS A 594 16.48 9.90 14.88
CA LYS A 594 17.40 10.25 13.78
C LYS A 594 17.22 11.71 13.38
N THR A 595 15.97 12.16 13.36
CA THR A 595 15.59 13.55 13.08
C THR A 595 16.16 14.49 14.15
N ARG A 596 15.99 14.15 15.42
CA ARG A 596 16.53 14.87 16.57
C ARG A 596 18.06 14.96 16.52
N GLU A 597 18.76 13.85 16.32
CA GLU A 597 20.22 13.80 16.21
C GLU A 597 20.73 14.63 15.02
N SER A 598 20.01 14.61 13.89
CA SER A 598 20.35 15.43 12.71
C SER A 598 20.17 16.93 12.99
N VAL A 599 19.09 17.31 13.68
CA VAL A 599 18.85 18.69 14.12
C VAL A 599 19.89 19.12 15.14
N GLU A 600 20.20 18.30 16.14
CA GLU A 600 21.21 18.61 17.16
C GLU A 600 22.59 18.77 16.56
N SER A 601 23.01 17.85 15.68
CA SER A 601 24.28 17.96 14.97
C SER A 601 24.37 19.24 14.14
N LEU A 602 23.29 19.62 13.44
CA LEU A 602 23.28 20.86 12.66
C LEU A 602 23.20 22.11 13.55
N LEU A 603 22.52 22.04 14.70
CA LEU A 603 22.48 23.10 15.69
C LEU A 603 23.88 23.37 16.25
N GLU A 604 24.59 22.34 16.70
CA GLU A 604 25.98 22.45 17.17
C GLU A 604 26.90 23.09 16.12
N LYS A 605 26.79 22.63 14.86
CA LYS A 605 27.51 23.25 13.73
C LYS A 605 27.15 24.72 13.55
N SER A 606 25.86 25.06 13.60
CA SER A 606 25.38 26.44 13.43
C SER A 606 25.80 27.37 14.58
N GLU A 607 25.83 26.87 15.81
CA GLU A 607 26.29 27.62 16.98
C GLU A 607 27.81 27.84 16.94
N ALA A 608 28.57 26.83 16.51
CA ALA A 608 30.01 26.94 16.32
C ALA A 608 30.37 28.05 15.32
N LEU A 609 29.56 28.27 14.27
CA LEU A 609 29.76 29.38 13.34
C LEU A 609 29.66 30.75 14.03
N ASN A 610 28.66 30.95 14.88
CA ASN A 610 28.45 32.23 15.58
C ASN A 610 29.47 32.49 16.70
N LYS A 611 30.19 31.47 17.18
CA LYS A 611 31.28 31.61 18.16
C LYS A 611 32.62 32.01 17.53
N LYS A 612 32.75 32.00 16.19
CA LYS A 612 34.01 32.32 15.50
C LYS A 612 34.35 33.81 15.61
N ASN A 613 35.61 34.12 15.90
CA ASN A 613 36.09 35.48 15.95
C ASN A 613 36.27 36.04 14.53
N LEU A 614 35.27 36.79 14.06
CA LEU A 614 35.28 37.42 12.74
C LEU A 614 35.98 38.80 12.72
N THR A 615 36.65 39.21 13.79
CA THR A 615 37.26 40.54 13.89
C THR A 615 38.30 40.78 12.78
N GLN A 616 39.14 39.78 12.47
CA GLN A 616 40.13 39.91 11.41
C GLN A 616 39.47 39.99 10.04
N PHE A 617 38.46 39.15 9.78
CA PHE A 617 37.66 39.19 8.55
C PHE A 617 37.07 40.58 8.29
N PHE A 618 36.42 41.16 9.30
CA PHE A 618 35.80 42.48 9.17
C PHE A 618 36.81 43.62 9.04
N LYS A 619 37.98 43.51 9.69
CA LYS A 619 39.06 44.51 9.52
C LYS A 619 39.52 44.59 8.07
N VAL A 620 39.74 43.45 7.40
CA VAL A 620 40.16 43.41 5.99
C VAL A 620 39.13 44.09 5.07
N CYS A 621 37.84 43.96 5.40
CA CYS A 621 36.77 44.57 4.60
C CYS A 621 36.54 46.07 4.87
N GLN A 622 36.87 46.56 6.06
CA GLN A 622 36.55 47.91 6.50
C GLN A 622 37.72 48.89 6.38
N ASP A 623 38.95 48.39 6.40
CA ASP A 623 40.16 49.21 6.39
C ASP A 623 40.92 49.04 5.07
N ASP A 624 40.91 50.09 4.25
CA ASP A 624 41.64 50.16 2.98
C ASP A 624 43.17 50.18 3.18
N HIS A 625 43.63 50.44 4.41
CA HIS A 625 45.03 50.47 4.81
C HIS A 625 45.49 49.19 5.51
N TYR A 626 44.63 48.17 5.63
CA TYR A 626 44.98 46.92 6.30
C TYR A 626 46.10 46.18 5.57
N THR A 627 47.20 45.90 6.27
CA THR A 627 48.32 45.15 5.72
C THR A 627 48.03 43.65 5.72
N LEU A 628 47.94 43.03 4.54
CA LEU A 628 47.70 41.59 4.40
C LEU A 628 49.02 40.86 4.11
N SER A 629 49.48 40.05 5.06
CA SER A 629 50.66 39.19 4.87
C SER A 629 50.25 37.84 4.26
N ILE A 630 50.82 37.49 3.11
CA ILE A 630 50.49 36.25 2.38
C ILE A 630 51.77 35.45 2.16
N PRO A 631 51.88 34.22 2.69
CA PRO A 631 52.99 33.33 2.35
C PRO A 631 53.06 33.08 0.85
N LEU A 632 54.25 33.11 0.25
CA LEU A 632 54.42 32.91 -1.20
C LEU A 632 53.79 31.60 -1.70
N LYS A 633 53.88 30.52 -0.91
CA LYS A 633 53.24 29.22 -1.21
C LYS A 633 51.70 29.30 -1.31
N ASP A 634 51.13 30.30 -0.65
CA ASP A 634 49.70 30.50 -0.51
C ASP A 634 49.15 31.55 -1.50
N MET A 635 50.01 32.24 -2.27
CA MET A 635 49.59 33.16 -3.36
C MET A 635 48.67 32.49 -4.39
N THR A 636 48.72 31.17 -4.47
CA THR A 636 47.98 30.36 -5.44
C THR A 636 46.60 29.92 -4.94
N PHE A 637 46.35 30.01 -3.62
CA PHE A 637 45.15 29.46 -2.97
C PHE A 637 44.44 30.46 -2.01
N LYS A 638 45.14 31.45 -1.45
CA LYS A 638 44.68 32.23 -0.28
C LYS A 638 44.58 33.74 -0.46
N THR A 639 44.91 34.27 -1.63
CA THR A 639 44.96 35.72 -1.93
C THR A 639 43.61 36.42 -1.88
N LEU A 640 42.51 35.69 -1.97
CA LEU A 640 41.27 36.22 -2.55
C LEU A 640 40.15 36.53 -1.53
N LEU A 641 40.17 35.97 -0.30
CA LEU A 641 39.13 36.25 0.72
C LEU A 641 39.66 36.54 2.14
N GLY A 642 40.91 37.01 2.26
CA GLY A 642 41.44 37.42 3.58
C GLY A 642 41.63 36.27 4.58
N ASN A 643 41.86 35.05 4.10
CA ASN A 643 42.32 33.91 4.92
C ASN A 643 41.32 33.45 6.01
N VAL A 644 40.01 33.37 5.71
CA VAL A 644 39.02 32.78 6.62
C VAL A 644 38.30 31.62 5.96
N GLU A 645 38.98 30.46 5.94
CA GLU A 645 38.51 29.18 5.41
C GLU A 645 37.07 28.86 5.81
N ASP A 646 36.66 29.27 7.01
CA ASP A 646 35.33 29.04 7.56
C ASP A 646 34.19 29.82 6.89
N VAL A 647 34.44 31.06 6.45
CA VAL A 647 33.43 31.86 5.73
C VAL A 647 33.28 31.31 4.32
N ALA A 648 34.38 30.91 3.68
CA ALA A 648 34.36 30.26 2.38
C ALA A 648 33.61 28.91 2.45
N LYS A 649 33.94 28.04 3.42
CA LYS A 649 33.26 26.77 3.68
C LYS A 649 31.75 26.93 3.87
N PHE A 650 31.33 27.91 4.69
CA PHE A 650 29.91 28.20 4.90
C PHE A 650 29.17 28.50 3.60
N HIS A 651 29.72 29.38 2.76
CA HIS A 651 29.09 29.75 1.49
C HIS A 651 29.29 28.69 0.39
N ASN A 652 30.27 27.78 0.51
CA ASN A 652 30.49 26.64 -0.39
C ASN A 652 29.43 25.52 -0.27
N GLY A 653 28.34 25.74 0.45
CA GLY A 653 27.22 24.80 0.52
C GLY A 653 27.26 23.86 1.73
N ASP A 654 28.25 23.99 2.61
CA ASP A 654 28.33 23.22 3.86
C ASP A 654 27.09 23.38 4.74
N MET A 655 26.33 24.47 4.58
CA MET A 655 25.06 24.69 5.28
C MET A 655 23.83 24.59 4.39
N SER A 656 23.90 24.93 3.09
CA SER A 656 22.71 24.88 2.20
C SER A 656 22.24 23.45 1.99
N TYR A 657 23.14 22.50 1.68
CA TYR A 657 22.76 21.11 1.44
C TYR A 657 22.20 20.42 2.69
N PRO A 658 22.84 20.52 3.88
CA PRO A 658 22.26 19.96 5.10
C PRO A 658 20.93 20.60 5.46
N LEU A 659 20.77 21.92 5.30
CA LEU A 659 19.53 22.62 5.59
C LEU A 659 18.40 22.18 4.65
N LYS A 660 18.68 22.06 3.35
CA LYS A 660 17.75 21.54 2.34
C LYS A 660 17.30 20.12 2.67
N ALA A 661 18.27 19.23 2.94
CA ALA A 661 17.99 17.84 3.30
C ALA A 661 17.17 17.74 4.59
N LEU A 662 17.50 18.56 5.59
CA LEU A 662 16.80 18.62 6.85
C LEU A 662 15.36 19.11 6.67
N ARG A 663 15.15 20.26 6.01
CA ARG A 663 13.80 20.80 5.74
C ARG A 663 12.92 19.79 5.00
N LYS A 664 13.45 19.19 3.93
CA LYS A 664 12.72 18.25 3.07
C LYS A 664 12.18 17.06 3.88
N ASN A 665 13.05 16.44 4.69
CA ASN A 665 12.68 15.27 5.48
C ASN A 665 11.83 15.64 6.71
N ILE A 666 12.18 16.72 7.42
CA ILE A 666 11.53 17.09 8.69
C ILE A 666 10.10 17.55 8.49
N LEU A 667 9.81 18.37 7.50
CA LEU A 667 8.45 18.89 7.33
C LEU A 667 7.45 17.75 7.08
N VAL A 668 7.84 16.79 6.23
CA VAL A 668 7.06 15.58 5.95
C VAL A 668 6.95 14.69 7.18
N GLU A 669 8.07 14.38 7.85
CA GLU A 669 8.08 13.49 9.02
C GLU A 669 7.29 14.07 10.20
N LEU A 670 7.45 15.36 10.49
CA LEU A 670 6.71 16.02 11.57
C LEU A 670 5.22 16.13 11.24
N SER A 671 4.84 16.38 9.99
CA SER A 671 3.43 16.37 9.58
C SER A 671 2.82 14.98 9.69
N PHE A 672 3.55 13.94 9.28
CA PHE A 672 3.13 12.55 9.47
C PHE A 672 2.92 12.24 10.97
N VAL A 673 3.88 12.58 11.83
CA VAL A 673 3.75 12.37 13.27
C VAL A 673 2.60 13.20 13.87
N GLN A 674 2.43 14.45 13.44
CA GLN A 674 1.32 15.29 13.87
C GLN A 674 -0.03 14.67 13.52
N ASN A 675 -0.17 14.06 12.33
CA ASN A 675 -1.38 13.34 11.95
C ASN A 675 -1.66 12.15 12.88
N LEU A 676 -0.63 11.37 13.23
CA LEU A 676 -0.79 10.27 14.19
C LEU A 676 -1.21 10.78 15.57
N LEU A 677 -0.61 11.87 16.05
CA LEU A 677 -0.94 12.49 17.33
C LEU A 677 -2.36 13.06 17.35
N ASP A 678 -2.78 13.77 16.30
CA ASP A 678 -4.11 14.34 16.22
C ASP A 678 -5.18 13.25 16.13
N LEU A 679 -4.90 12.14 15.44
CA LEU A 679 -5.75 10.95 15.48
C LEU A 679 -5.80 10.33 16.87
N TYR A 680 -4.67 10.24 17.55
CA TYR A 680 -4.64 9.74 18.91
C TYR A 680 -5.48 10.60 19.86
N LYS A 681 -5.34 11.93 19.80
CA LYS A 681 -6.13 12.91 20.56
C LYS A 681 -7.61 12.85 20.19
N LEU A 682 -7.94 12.59 18.92
CA LEU A 682 -9.31 12.41 18.48
C LEU A 682 -9.99 11.24 19.21
N HIS A 683 -9.25 10.14 19.43
CA HIS A 683 -9.75 8.98 20.19
C HIS A 683 -9.55 9.14 21.71
N ASN A 684 -8.63 9.99 22.15
CA ASN A 684 -8.24 10.19 23.56
C ASN A 684 -8.05 11.69 23.91
N PRO A 685 -9.13 12.49 24.02
CA PRO A 685 -9.03 13.95 24.13
C PRO A 685 -8.36 14.48 25.40
N SER A 686 -8.27 13.67 26.45
CA SER A 686 -7.73 14.06 27.76
C SER A 686 -6.21 13.85 27.89
N VAL A 687 -5.53 13.38 26.84
CA VAL A 687 -4.10 13.07 26.90
C VAL A 687 -3.27 14.27 26.44
N GLN A 688 -2.48 14.82 27.37
CA GLN A 688 -1.37 15.70 27.05
C GLN A 688 -0.12 14.83 26.85
N ASP A 689 0.49 14.88 25.66
CA ASP A 689 1.49 13.89 25.25
C ASP A 689 2.92 14.48 25.30
N ASP A 690 3.87 13.74 25.88
CA ASP A 690 5.31 14.07 25.86
C ASP A 690 5.81 14.30 24.42
N ILE A 691 5.18 13.65 23.43
CA ILE A 691 5.53 13.78 22.01
C ILE A 691 5.16 15.16 21.42
N ASP A 692 4.12 15.84 21.91
CA ASP A 692 3.85 17.22 21.50
C ASP A 692 5.00 18.15 21.90
N ASN A 693 5.53 17.94 23.11
CA ASN A 693 6.69 18.68 23.60
C ASN A 693 7.94 18.34 22.78
N GLU A 694 8.12 17.07 22.39
CA GLU A 694 9.24 16.64 21.56
C GLU A 694 9.19 17.26 20.15
N THR A 695 8.05 17.18 19.45
CA THR A 695 7.88 17.78 18.13
C THR A 695 8.04 19.30 18.18
N THR A 696 7.55 19.94 19.24
CA THR A 696 7.76 21.37 19.50
C THR A 696 9.25 21.69 19.72
N SER A 697 9.95 20.91 20.55
CA SER A 697 11.39 21.08 20.79
C SER A 697 12.23 20.93 19.51
N ILE A 698 11.90 19.96 18.65
CA ILE A 698 12.55 19.80 17.33
C ILE A 698 12.32 21.04 16.47
N ARG A 699 11.08 21.57 16.41
CA ARG A 699 10.76 22.81 15.67
C ARG A 699 11.51 24.02 16.23
N GLU A 700 11.62 24.16 17.55
CA GLU A 700 12.35 25.25 18.21
C GLU A 700 13.85 25.18 17.94
N LYS A 701 14.47 24.00 18.05
CA LYS A 701 15.88 23.79 17.69
C LYS A 701 16.13 24.10 16.21
N LEU A 702 15.21 23.69 15.33
CA LEU A 702 15.27 24.05 13.91
C LEU A 702 15.18 25.56 13.71
N ALA A 703 14.28 26.25 14.42
CA ALA A 703 14.20 27.71 14.42
C ALA A 703 15.52 28.37 14.81
N ASN A 704 16.20 27.83 15.83
CA ASN A 704 17.50 28.31 16.27
C ASN A 704 18.60 28.07 15.21
N ILE A 705 18.59 26.93 14.50
CA ILE A 705 19.49 26.69 13.36
C ILE A 705 19.30 27.78 12.30
N TYR A 706 18.07 27.99 11.84
CA TYR A 706 17.76 29.02 10.83
C TYR A 706 18.20 30.40 11.31
N LYS A 707 17.91 30.74 12.57
CA LYS A 707 18.34 31.99 13.19
C LYS A 707 19.86 32.15 13.16
N ASN A 708 20.60 31.12 13.59
CA ASN A 708 22.06 31.14 13.64
C ASN A 708 22.67 31.36 12.25
N ILE A 709 22.16 30.64 11.24
CA ILE A 709 22.60 30.74 9.84
C ILE A 709 22.30 32.13 9.29
N ILE A 710 21.11 32.69 9.54
CA ILE A 710 20.74 34.05 9.09
C ILE A 710 21.66 35.11 9.69
N ILE A 711 21.94 35.02 11.00
CA ILE A 711 22.85 35.97 11.67
C ILE A 711 24.24 35.91 11.03
N PHE A 712 24.76 34.70 10.79
CA PHE A 712 26.08 34.52 10.18
C PHE A 712 26.13 35.02 8.73
N GLU A 713 25.10 34.70 7.93
CA GLU A 713 24.97 35.17 6.54
C GLU A 713 24.88 36.69 6.48
N ALA A 714 23.99 37.30 7.26
CA ALA A 714 23.79 38.75 7.28
C ALA A 714 25.05 39.48 7.77
N SER A 715 25.82 38.87 8.67
CA SER A 715 27.05 39.45 9.17
C SER A 715 28.19 39.37 8.15
N THR A 716 28.27 38.31 7.33
CA THR A 716 29.44 38.05 6.47
C THR A 716 29.25 38.45 5.01
N SER A 717 28.01 38.49 4.50
CA SER A 717 27.69 38.67 3.08
C SER A 717 28.28 39.94 2.47
N ASP A 718 28.02 41.11 3.07
CA ASP A 718 28.46 42.41 2.52
C ASP A 718 29.99 42.52 2.47
N CYS A 719 30.66 42.04 3.52
CA CYS A 719 32.12 41.98 3.59
C CYS A 719 32.67 41.05 2.50
N THR A 720 32.07 39.87 2.34
CA THR A 720 32.44 38.92 1.29
C THR A 720 32.33 39.56 -0.10
N TYR A 721 31.24 40.26 -0.42
CA TYR A 721 31.10 40.95 -1.70
C TYR A 721 32.15 42.03 -1.93
N LYS A 722 32.42 42.87 -0.93
CA LYS A 722 33.45 43.91 -1.05
C LYS A 722 34.83 43.30 -1.32
N LEU A 723 35.15 42.15 -0.71
CA LEU A 723 36.40 41.46 -0.99
C LEU A 723 36.44 40.96 -2.43
N ILE A 724 35.38 40.31 -2.90
CA ILE A 724 35.28 39.80 -4.29
C ILE A 724 35.40 40.94 -5.31
N GLU A 725 34.74 42.08 -5.08
CA GLU A 725 34.83 43.23 -5.98
C GLU A 725 36.26 43.81 -6.01
N ARG A 726 36.90 43.96 -4.84
CA ARG A 726 38.30 44.41 -4.75
C ARG A 726 39.24 43.45 -5.44
N GLU A 727 39.01 42.17 -5.25
CA GLU A 727 39.77 41.09 -5.83
C GLU A 727 39.70 41.12 -7.36
N TYR A 728 38.49 41.23 -7.90
CA TYR A 728 38.25 41.34 -9.33
C TYR A 728 38.96 42.57 -9.91
N ALA A 729 38.85 43.72 -9.24
CA ALA A 729 39.54 44.94 -9.62
C ALA A 729 41.07 44.78 -9.60
N GLN A 730 41.62 44.17 -8.55
CA GLN A 730 43.06 43.90 -8.43
C GLN A 730 43.56 42.94 -9.51
N ARG A 731 42.82 41.87 -9.80
CA ARG A 731 43.13 40.92 -10.86
C ARG A 731 43.21 41.62 -12.22
N ASN A 732 42.23 42.48 -12.54
CA ASN A 732 42.19 43.20 -13.81
C ASN A 732 43.36 44.20 -13.92
N LEU A 733 43.69 44.89 -12.83
CA LEU A 733 44.87 45.77 -12.78
C LEU A 733 46.19 45.00 -12.96
N LEU A 734 46.31 43.81 -12.36
CA LEU A 734 47.50 42.95 -12.52
C LEU A 734 47.67 42.47 -13.95
N ILE A 735 46.58 42.04 -14.59
CA ILE A 735 46.63 41.62 -15.99
C ILE A 735 47.01 42.80 -16.88
N LYS A 736 46.45 43.98 -16.64
CA LYS A 736 46.81 45.20 -17.36
C LYS A 736 48.30 45.53 -17.21
N LYS A 737 48.85 45.45 -16.00
CA LYS A 737 50.28 45.66 -15.72
C LYS A 737 51.17 44.63 -16.42
N GLU A 738 50.78 43.37 -16.45
CA GLU A 738 51.52 42.33 -17.19
C GLU A 738 51.46 42.57 -18.70
N VAL A 739 50.32 43.02 -19.25
CA VAL A 739 50.20 43.42 -20.67
C VAL A 739 51.09 44.62 -20.98
N GLU A 740 51.12 45.64 -20.12
CA GLU A 740 52.02 46.81 -20.24
C GLU A 740 53.49 46.39 -20.20
N TYR A 741 53.85 45.47 -19.31
CA TYR A 741 55.20 44.91 -19.24
C TYR A 741 55.57 44.15 -20.51
N ILE A 742 54.70 43.26 -21.01
CA ILE A 742 54.95 42.51 -22.24
C ILE A 742 55.09 43.46 -23.44
N ARG A 743 54.30 44.53 -23.50
CA ARG A 743 54.47 45.59 -24.50
C ARG A 743 55.85 46.23 -24.39
N SER A 744 56.33 46.53 -23.19
CA SER A 744 57.68 47.10 -23.02
C SER A 744 58.78 46.14 -23.49
N ILE A 745 58.61 44.83 -23.28
CA ILE A 745 59.51 43.79 -23.81
C ILE A 745 59.47 43.79 -25.34
N PHE A 746 58.27 43.81 -25.93
CA PHE A 746 58.08 43.86 -27.37
C PHE A 746 58.76 45.09 -27.99
N ASP A 747 58.50 46.27 -27.46
CA ASP A 747 59.08 47.54 -27.93
C ASP A 747 60.61 47.49 -27.88
N LYS A 748 61.17 46.94 -26.81
CA LYS A 748 62.63 46.80 -26.70
C LYS A 748 63.20 45.78 -27.69
N MET A 749 62.53 44.66 -27.90
CA MET A 749 62.94 43.68 -28.91
C MET A 749 62.91 44.28 -30.33
N ILE A 750 61.91 45.11 -30.65
CA ILE A 750 61.83 45.84 -31.92
C ILE A 750 62.93 46.89 -32.04
N GLU A 751 63.26 47.61 -30.95
CA GLU A 751 64.37 48.56 -30.90
C GLU A 751 65.71 47.87 -31.21
N ILE A 752 65.98 46.73 -30.55
CA ILE A 752 67.19 45.93 -30.76
C ILE A 752 67.23 45.33 -32.17
N GLU A 753 66.09 44.88 -32.71
CA GLU A 753 65.98 44.39 -34.09
C GLU A 753 66.35 45.47 -35.13
N LYS A 754 66.04 46.74 -34.84
CA LYS A 754 66.34 47.90 -35.71
C LYS A 754 67.76 48.45 -35.52
N ALA A 755 68.45 48.12 -34.43
CA ALA A 755 69.80 48.58 -34.15
C ALA A 755 70.85 47.93 -35.08
N ASP A 756 72.03 48.55 -35.17
CA ASP A 756 73.15 48.04 -35.95
C ASP A 756 73.58 46.65 -35.42
N PRO A 757 73.76 45.62 -36.27
CA PRO A 757 74.09 44.26 -35.83
C PRO A 757 75.26 44.16 -34.85
N SER A 758 76.25 45.06 -34.93
CA SER A 758 77.40 45.09 -34.02
C SER A 758 77.04 45.52 -32.59
N SER A 759 75.98 46.32 -32.42
CA SER A 759 75.52 46.86 -31.13
C SER A 759 74.47 45.99 -30.42
N ARG A 760 73.81 45.08 -31.14
CA ARG A 760 72.71 44.24 -30.62
C ARG A 760 73.09 43.38 -29.42
N PRO A 761 74.23 42.66 -29.41
CA PRO A 761 74.58 41.81 -28.27
C PRO A 761 74.72 42.60 -26.96
N GLN A 762 75.30 43.81 -27.03
CA GLN A 762 75.45 44.68 -25.87
C GLN A 762 74.10 45.20 -25.38
N LEU A 763 73.26 45.73 -26.29
CA LEU A 763 71.91 46.21 -25.94
C LEU A 763 71.02 45.10 -25.36
N GLN A 764 71.17 43.87 -25.87
CA GLN A 764 70.48 42.69 -25.35
C GLN A 764 70.98 42.30 -23.95
N ALA A 765 72.30 42.28 -23.73
CA ALA A 765 72.88 41.97 -22.42
C ALA A 765 72.49 43.02 -21.37
N ASP A 766 72.57 44.31 -21.70
CA ASP A 766 72.20 45.42 -20.82
C ASP A 766 70.72 45.34 -20.43
N PHE A 767 69.83 45.09 -21.40
CA PHE A 767 68.41 44.95 -21.12
C PHE A 767 68.08 43.69 -20.33
N ASN A 768 68.73 42.56 -20.63
CA ASN A 768 68.55 41.32 -19.87
C ASN A 768 68.96 41.50 -18.40
N HIS A 769 70.06 42.21 -18.13
CA HIS A 769 70.42 42.56 -16.77
C HIS A 769 69.40 43.50 -16.12
N GLN A 770 68.91 44.50 -16.87
CA GLN A 770 67.88 45.44 -16.41
C GLN A 770 66.58 44.74 -15.98
N ILE A 771 66.02 43.86 -16.82
CA ILE A 771 64.74 43.19 -16.51
C ILE A 771 64.84 42.28 -15.28
N ASN A 772 65.94 41.52 -15.13
CA ASN A 772 66.10 40.64 -13.98
C ASN A 772 66.39 41.41 -12.69
N SER A 773 67.22 42.46 -12.75
CA SER A 773 67.48 43.32 -11.58
C SER A 773 66.20 44.01 -11.07
N THR A 774 65.30 44.39 -11.97
CA THR A 774 64.01 45.00 -11.60
C THR A 774 63.05 43.97 -11.00
N ASN A 775 62.93 42.80 -11.64
CA ASN A 775 61.89 41.82 -11.31
C ASN A 775 62.26 40.94 -10.12
N LEU A 776 63.54 40.60 -9.94
CA LEU A 776 63.96 39.56 -9.00
C LEU A 776 64.59 40.09 -7.72
N LEU A 777 65.07 41.33 -7.70
CA LEU A 777 65.61 41.97 -6.48
C LEU A 777 64.68 41.83 -5.26
N PRO A 778 63.34 41.94 -5.38
CA PRO A 778 62.42 41.72 -4.26
C PRO A 778 62.40 40.28 -3.72
N ILE A 779 62.74 39.29 -4.55
CA ILE A 779 62.75 37.86 -4.19
C ILE A 779 64.13 37.45 -3.69
N LEU A 780 65.17 37.72 -4.48
CA LEU A 780 66.52 37.23 -4.24
C LEU A 780 67.31 38.09 -3.25
N LYS A 781 66.87 39.33 -3.00
CA LYS A 781 67.57 40.33 -2.15
C LYS A 781 69.05 40.58 -2.54
N ARG A 782 69.45 40.13 -3.74
CA ARG A 782 70.76 40.37 -4.38
C ARG A 782 70.55 40.53 -5.89
N PRO A 783 71.41 41.27 -6.59
CA PRO A 783 71.43 41.24 -8.05
C PRO A 783 71.84 39.85 -8.57
N PRO A 784 71.35 39.44 -9.76
CA PRO A 784 71.83 38.25 -10.45
C PRO A 784 73.22 38.54 -11.02
N ASP A 785 74.23 37.78 -10.59
CA ASP A 785 75.64 38.09 -10.88
C ASP A 785 76.20 37.27 -12.07
N GLN A 786 75.44 36.29 -12.58
CA GLN A 786 75.85 35.39 -13.67
C GLN A 786 74.75 35.27 -14.74
N GLU A 787 75.12 35.07 -16.01
CA GLU A 787 74.17 34.86 -17.12
C GLU A 787 73.22 33.67 -16.90
N GLU A 788 73.66 32.66 -16.16
CA GLU A 788 72.87 31.48 -15.78
C GLU A 788 71.77 31.80 -14.75
N GLU A 789 71.83 32.97 -14.11
CA GLU A 789 70.84 33.49 -13.16
C GLU A 789 69.83 34.46 -13.82
N LEU A 790 69.81 34.56 -15.16
CA LEU A 790 68.84 35.38 -15.89
C LEU A 790 67.56 34.59 -16.16
N PHE A 791 66.54 34.85 -15.34
CA PHE A 791 65.24 34.17 -15.31
C PHE A 791 64.24 34.67 -16.36
N ASP A 792 64.39 35.92 -16.78
CA ASP A 792 63.75 36.49 -17.95
C ASP A 792 64.86 36.97 -18.91
N LYS A 793 64.85 36.61 -20.19
CA LYS A 793 65.82 37.12 -21.16
C LYS A 793 65.25 37.21 -22.55
N ILE A 794 65.58 38.28 -23.26
CA ILE A 794 65.35 38.37 -24.69
C ILE A 794 66.58 37.88 -25.47
N THR A 795 66.32 37.29 -26.62
CA THR A 795 67.27 37.04 -27.71
C THR A 795 66.74 37.63 -29.00
N ASN A 796 67.51 37.56 -30.10
CA ASN A 796 67.14 38.12 -31.40
C ASN A 796 65.68 37.86 -31.82
N ASN A 797 65.11 36.71 -31.47
CA ASN A 797 63.77 36.32 -31.91
C ASN A 797 62.85 35.84 -30.77
N TYR A 798 63.34 35.72 -29.54
CA TYR A 798 62.58 35.09 -28.46
C TYR A 798 62.66 35.90 -27.18
N TYR A 799 61.54 36.00 -26.49
CA TYR A 799 61.49 36.36 -25.08
C TYR A 799 61.34 35.10 -24.25
N TYR A 800 62.38 34.76 -23.51
CA TYR A 800 62.38 33.68 -22.54
C TYR A 800 61.99 34.22 -21.16
N PHE A 801 61.09 33.55 -20.47
CA PHE A 801 60.70 33.90 -19.12
C PHE A 801 60.49 32.65 -18.29
N SER A 802 60.64 32.79 -16.97
CA SER A 802 60.47 31.69 -16.02
C SER A 802 59.36 31.98 -15.02
N LYS A 803 58.95 30.93 -14.30
CA LYS A 803 57.97 31.03 -13.20
C LYS A 803 58.44 32.01 -12.11
N LEU A 804 59.74 32.02 -11.81
CA LEU A 804 60.30 32.91 -10.81
C LEU A 804 60.33 34.38 -11.26
N GLY A 805 60.70 34.62 -12.52
CA GLY A 805 60.63 35.96 -13.13
C GLY A 805 59.21 36.52 -13.09
N MET A 806 58.22 35.70 -13.47
CA MET A 806 56.80 36.04 -13.36
C MET A 806 56.37 36.33 -11.92
N LEU A 807 56.75 35.48 -10.95
CA LEU A 807 56.46 35.70 -9.54
C LEU A 807 57.04 37.03 -9.05
N GLY A 808 58.27 37.36 -9.45
CA GLY A 808 58.93 38.62 -9.13
C GLY A 808 58.17 39.84 -9.64
N ARG A 809 57.75 39.79 -10.91
CA ARG A 809 56.90 40.82 -11.52
C ARG A 809 55.57 40.96 -10.80
N LEU A 810 54.87 39.86 -10.52
CA LEU A 810 53.58 39.90 -9.83
C LEU A 810 53.69 40.45 -8.41
N ILE A 811 54.76 40.12 -7.68
CA ILE A 811 55.03 40.72 -6.36
C ILE A 811 55.22 42.24 -6.50
N ASN A 812 55.95 42.71 -7.51
CA ASN A 812 56.14 44.13 -7.77
C ASN A 812 54.84 44.82 -8.15
N PHE A 813 54.08 44.26 -9.09
CA PHE A 813 52.79 44.80 -9.49
C PHE A 813 51.80 44.84 -8.33
N LEU A 814 51.76 43.80 -7.49
CA LEU A 814 50.92 43.80 -6.30
C LEU A 814 51.30 44.92 -5.33
N LYS A 815 52.60 45.17 -5.10
CA LYS A 815 53.06 46.30 -4.27
C LYS A 815 52.71 47.66 -4.89
N GLU A 816 52.78 47.79 -6.21
CA GLU A 816 52.38 49.01 -6.91
C GLU A 816 50.86 49.25 -6.86
N ILE A 817 50.07 48.21 -7.10
CA ILE A 817 48.61 48.27 -7.11
C ILE A 817 48.05 48.45 -5.69
N ASN A 818 48.64 47.76 -4.72
CA ASN A 818 48.25 47.85 -3.32
C ASN A 818 49.48 47.72 -2.39
N PRO A 819 50.02 48.84 -1.88
CA PRO A 819 51.23 48.83 -1.06
C PRO A 819 51.04 48.13 0.29
N ASN A 820 49.81 47.83 0.68
CA ASN A 820 49.49 47.15 1.93
C ASN A 820 49.55 45.62 1.80
N ILE A 821 49.83 45.04 0.63
CA ILE A 821 50.02 43.60 0.49
C ILE A 821 51.49 43.26 0.72
N VAL A 822 51.76 42.49 1.77
CA VAL A 822 53.10 41.97 2.08
C VAL A 822 53.14 40.49 1.70
N ILE A 823 54.11 40.12 0.88
CA ILE A 823 54.27 38.73 0.45
C ILE A 823 55.44 38.13 1.23
N ASP A 824 55.14 37.17 2.09
CA ASP A 824 56.13 36.48 2.92
C ASP A 824 56.86 35.43 2.08
N ILE A 825 58.08 35.78 1.65
CA ILE A 825 58.95 34.92 0.86
C ILE A 825 59.76 34.03 1.82
N PRO A 826 59.63 32.69 1.77
CA PRO A 826 60.42 31.77 2.58
C PRO A 826 61.93 32.05 2.46
N GLY A 827 62.66 32.06 3.58
CA GLY A 827 64.11 32.27 3.58
C GLY A 827 64.89 31.23 2.76
N SER A 828 64.33 30.05 2.55
CA SER A 828 64.89 29.00 1.69
C SER A 828 64.84 29.33 0.20
N ILE A 829 63.95 30.24 -0.22
CA ILE A 829 63.92 30.84 -1.57
C ILE A 829 64.86 32.06 -1.62
N GLN A 830 65.42 32.52 -0.52
CA GLN A 830 66.37 33.64 -0.54
C GLN A 830 67.84 33.16 -0.68
N THR A 831 68.09 31.83 -0.63
CA THR A 831 69.42 31.26 -0.33
C THR A 831 69.96 30.23 -1.35
N ASN A 832 69.57 30.31 -2.64
CA ASN A 832 70.10 29.49 -3.77
C ASN A 832 69.93 27.94 -3.71
N ASP A 833 69.71 27.28 -2.55
CA ASP A 833 69.79 25.80 -2.46
C ASP A 833 68.57 25.00 -2.98
N LEU A 834 67.36 25.57 -3.01
CA LEU A 834 66.19 24.94 -3.66
C LEU A 834 66.19 25.11 -5.19
N PHE A 835 66.96 26.08 -5.68
CA PHE A 835 66.91 26.58 -7.06
C PHE A 835 67.56 25.65 -8.09
N GLN A 836 68.60 24.92 -7.69
CA GLN A 836 69.25 23.92 -8.54
C GLN A 836 68.54 22.56 -8.52
N LYS A 837 67.68 22.30 -7.52
CA LYS A 837 66.98 21.01 -7.37
C LYS A 837 65.63 20.95 -8.07
N ASP A 838 64.98 22.09 -8.31
CA ASP A 838 63.72 22.16 -9.05
C ASP A 838 64.01 22.05 -10.57
N LYS A 839 64.30 20.83 -11.04
CA LYS A 839 64.55 20.49 -12.46
C LYS A 839 63.40 20.88 -13.40
N ASP A 840 62.26 21.29 -12.85
CA ASP A 840 61.04 21.68 -13.57
C ASP A 840 60.88 23.20 -13.73
N ASN A 841 61.91 24.02 -13.44
CA ASN A 841 61.93 25.46 -13.71
C ASN A 841 61.93 25.72 -15.23
N THR A 842 60.79 25.48 -15.85
CA THR A 842 60.61 25.45 -17.30
C THR A 842 60.68 26.88 -17.81
N ILE A 843 61.68 27.16 -18.62
CA ILE A 843 61.84 28.43 -19.31
C ILE A 843 60.92 28.41 -20.53
N HIS A 844 60.01 29.37 -20.61
CA HIS A 844 59.07 29.53 -21.71
C HIS A 844 59.60 30.55 -22.70
N GLY A 845 59.75 30.19 -23.97
CA GLY A 845 60.16 31.13 -25.02
C GLY A 845 58.96 31.60 -25.86
N ALA A 846 58.69 32.89 -25.93
CA ALA A 846 57.71 33.48 -26.84
C ALA A 846 58.42 34.10 -28.05
N TYR A 847 58.00 33.73 -29.26
CA TYR A 847 58.60 34.20 -30.51
C TYR A 847 58.10 35.60 -30.88
N LEU A 848 59.01 36.47 -31.34
CA LEU A 848 58.70 37.78 -31.91
C LEU A 848 58.26 37.62 -33.38
N PRO A 849 56.99 37.89 -33.74
CA PRO A 849 56.53 37.78 -35.12
C PRO A 849 57.23 38.82 -36.00
N LYS A 850 57.83 38.40 -37.12
CA LYS A 850 58.65 39.26 -38.00
C LYS A 850 57.91 39.75 -39.24
N ASP A 851 57.05 38.91 -39.82
CA ASP A 851 56.43 39.15 -41.14
C ASP A 851 54.89 39.26 -41.09
N GLU A 852 54.31 39.30 -39.89
CA GLU A 852 52.85 39.18 -39.70
C GLU A 852 52.22 40.53 -39.32
N GLY A 853 51.87 41.33 -40.33
CA GLY A 853 50.93 42.45 -40.17
C GLY A 853 51.50 43.76 -39.61
N SER A 854 50.60 44.64 -39.18
CA SER A 854 50.93 45.95 -38.57
C SER A 854 51.59 45.79 -37.20
N TYR A 855 52.20 46.87 -36.67
CA TYR A 855 52.79 46.88 -35.32
C TYR A 855 51.81 46.35 -34.25
N GLU A 856 50.55 46.79 -34.29
CA GLU A 856 49.52 46.37 -33.34
C GLU A 856 49.16 44.88 -33.49
N GLN A 857 49.11 44.37 -34.72
CA GLN A 857 48.88 42.94 -34.96
C GLN A 857 50.03 42.08 -34.42
N ARG A 858 51.27 42.50 -34.67
CA ARG A 858 52.48 41.82 -34.15
C ARG A 858 52.53 41.85 -32.62
N LEU A 859 52.23 43.00 -32.01
CA LEU A 859 52.18 43.16 -30.55
C LEU A 859 51.09 42.28 -29.95
N GLN A 860 49.91 42.22 -30.58
CA GLN A 860 48.80 41.38 -30.12
C GLN A 860 49.17 39.89 -30.19
N ILE A 861 49.75 39.41 -31.30
CA ILE A 861 50.22 38.03 -31.46
C ILE A 861 51.30 37.70 -30.42
N PHE A 862 52.28 38.59 -30.24
CA PHE A 862 53.34 38.41 -29.25
C PHE A 862 52.80 38.34 -27.83
N THR A 863 51.93 39.29 -27.47
CA THR A 863 51.28 39.35 -26.15
C THR A 863 50.47 38.08 -25.90
N GLN A 864 49.70 37.63 -26.89
CA GLN A 864 48.92 36.40 -26.81
C GLN A 864 49.81 35.17 -26.66
N ASN A 865 50.95 35.11 -27.35
CA ASN A 865 51.92 34.01 -27.22
C ASN A 865 52.56 33.98 -25.83
N VAL A 866 52.96 35.12 -25.29
CA VAL A 866 53.53 35.23 -23.93
C VAL A 866 52.49 34.81 -22.91
N LEU A 867 51.32 35.45 -22.89
CA LEU A 867 50.28 35.17 -21.90
C LEU A 867 49.77 33.73 -22.00
N ASN A 868 49.62 33.17 -23.21
CA ASN A 868 49.31 31.75 -23.38
C ASN A 868 50.31 30.86 -22.64
N LYS A 869 51.61 31.09 -22.84
CA LYS A 869 52.66 30.27 -22.21
C LYS A 869 52.74 30.50 -20.70
N THR A 870 52.46 31.72 -20.26
CA THR A 870 52.34 32.08 -18.84
C THR A 870 51.18 31.33 -18.14
N PHE A 871 50.05 31.14 -18.83
CA PHE A 871 48.84 30.59 -18.23
C PHE A 871 48.47 29.13 -18.62
N ASN A 872 49.05 28.53 -19.67
CA ASN A 872 48.66 27.18 -20.19
C ASN A 872 49.59 25.99 -19.84
N GLY A 873 50.39 26.05 -18.78
CA GLY A 873 51.27 24.93 -18.35
C GLY A 873 51.10 24.50 -16.88
N PRO A 874 51.57 23.29 -16.47
CA PRO A 874 51.65 22.89 -15.05
C PRO A 874 52.50 23.84 -14.19
N THR A 875 53.31 24.68 -14.84
CA THR A 875 54.05 25.81 -14.27
C THR A 875 53.20 26.99 -13.79
N ALA A 876 51.94 27.09 -14.22
CA ALA A 876 50.98 28.09 -13.74
C ALA A 876 50.47 27.72 -12.33
N GLN A 877 51.39 27.71 -11.35
CA GLN A 877 51.02 27.75 -9.94
C GLN A 877 51.09 29.20 -9.45
N ILE A 878 50.42 30.11 -10.14
CA ILE A 878 49.49 31.02 -9.48
C ILE A 878 48.17 30.75 -10.16
N ARG A 879 47.40 29.87 -9.54
CA ARG A 879 46.12 29.39 -10.01
C ARG A 879 45.08 30.49 -9.80
N TRP A 880 45.17 31.59 -10.57
CA TRP A 880 44.17 32.66 -10.56
C TRP A 880 42.78 32.15 -10.98
N ALA A 881 42.71 30.96 -11.59
CA ALA A 881 41.49 30.37 -12.13
C ALA A 881 41.40 28.84 -12.01
N ASP A 882 42.17 28.15 -11.14
CA ASP A 882 42.03 26.68 -11.09
C ASP A 882 40.80 26.25 -10.30
N LEU A 883 39.72 26.00 -11.04
CA LEU A 883 38.39 25.68 -10.53
C LEU A 883 38.24 24.27 -9.98
N LYS A 884 39.32 23.48 -9.92
CA LYS A 884 39.29 22.10 -9.42
C LYS A 884 39.51 21.99 -7.91
N GLY A 885 39.79 23.10 -7.23
CA GLY A 885 39.80 23.16 -5.77
C GLY A 885 38.39 23.34 -5.21
N PRO A 886 38.05 22.78 -4.04
CA PRO A 886 36.72 22.89 -3.42
C PRO A 886 36.30 24.32 -3.00
N ASN A 887 37.02 25.37 -3.43
CA ASN A 887 36.90 26.75 -2.95
C ASN A 887 36.75 27.81 -4.07
N THR A 888 36.46 27.42 -5.31
CA THR A 888 36.46 28.34 -6.47
C THR A 888 35.06 28.59 -7.01
N LEU A 889 34.52 29.80 -6.82
CA LEU A 889 33.25 30.37 -7.35
C LEU A 889 31.94 29.60 -7.08
N ASP A 890 31.97 28.32 -6.73
CA ASP A 890 30.81 27.50 -6.35
C ASP A 890 30.07 28.08 -5.13
N TYR A 891 30.75 28.88 -4.29
CA TYR A 891 30.13 29.55 -3.15
C TYR A 891 29.03 30.55 -3.56
N LEU A 892 29.12 31.18 -4.74
CA LEU A 892 28.14 32.18 -5.18
C LEU A 892 26.77 31.52 -5.47
N PRO A 893 26.68 30.47 -6.29
CA PRO A 893 25.46 29.67 -6.42
C PRO A 893 25.00 29.03 -5.12
N ASN A 894 25.92 28.48 -4.33
CA ASN A 894 25.57 27.80 -3.08
C ASN A 894 25.02 28.76 -2.03
N LYS A 895 25.49 30.02 -2.03
CA LYS A 895 24.87 31.12 -1.27
C LYS A 895 23.45 31.43 -1.74
N LEU A 896 23.21 31.50 -3.05
CA LEU A 896 21.85 31.71 -3.56
C LEU A 896 20.92 30.56 -3.14
N SER A 897 21.41 29.33 -3.23
CA SER A 897 20.71 28.14 -2.71
C SER A 897 20.43 28.25 -1.21
N LEU A 898 21.40 28.70 -0.41
CA LEU A 898 21.20 28.97 1.01
C LEU A 898 20.09 30.00 1.24
N LEU A 899 20.09 31.12 0.53
CA LEU A 899 19.06 32.16 0.64
C LEU A 899 17.67 31.64 0.26
N VAL A 900 17.57 30.78 -0.76
CA VAL A 900 16.33 30.10 -1.14
C VAL A 900 15.84 29.20 0.00
N GLU A 901 16.72 28.40 0.61
CA GLU A 901 16.33 27.51 1.71
C GLU A 901 15.95 28.27 2.98
N LEU A 902 16.60 29.41 3.27
CA LEU A 902 16.19 30.34 4.33
C LEU A 902 14.81 30.97 4.03
N LEU A 903 14.56 31.36 2.77
CA LEU A 903 13.26 31.90 2.34
C LEU A 903 12.14 30.87 2.53
N LYS A 904 12.38 29.61 2.13
CA LYS A 904 11.44 28.50 2.33
C LYS A 904 11.17 28.26 3.82
N GLY A 905 12.22 28.17 4.64
CA GLY A 905 12.08 27.97 6.08
C GLY A 905 11.24 29.06 6.76
N LYS A 906 11.39 30.32 6.35
CA LYS A 906 10.56 31.42 6.84
C LYS A 906 9.08 31.21 6.54
N ARG A 907 8.77 30.80 5.31
CA ARG A 907 7.40 30.64 4.83
C ARG A 907 6.71 29.50 5.54
N HIS A 908 7.42 28.40 5.77
CA HIS A 908 6.95 27.29 6.60
C HIS A 908 6.94 27.59 8.10
N ASN A 909 7.06 28.86 8.52
CA ASN A 909 7.07 29.32 9.91
C ASN A 909 8.10 28.61 10.80
N LEU A 910 9.21 28.14 10.21
CA LEU A 910 10.29 27.49 10.97
C LEU A 910 11.07 28.50 11.81
N TYR A 911 10.92 29.81 11.58
CA TYR A 911 11.45 30.85 12.46
C TYR A 911 10.62 32.13 12.36
N LYS A 912 10.68 32.97 13.41
CA LYS A 912 10.06 34.31 13.46
C LYS A 912 11.14 35.36 13.65
N ILE A 913 10.96 36.55 13.07
CA ILE A 913 11.99 37.61 13.06
C ILE A 913 11.97 38.47 14.36
N ASN A 914 11.08 38.18 15.31
CA ASN A 914 10.80 39.13 16.39
C ASN A 914 11.85 39.01 17.53
N GLU A 915 12.68 40.05 17.65
CA GLU A 915 13.48 40.44 18.83
C GLU A 915 14.45 39.40 19.40
N SER A 916 15.45 38.97 18.61
CA SER A 916 16.69 38.39 19.18
C SER A 916 17.84 38.20 18.17
N PHE A 917 17.77 38.83 16.99
CA PHE A 917 18.76 38.63 15.92
C PHE A 917 19.92 39.64 15.95
N CYS A 918 19.69 40.85 16.46
CA CYS A 918 20.68 41.94 16.42
C CYS A 918 21.68 41.81 17.58
N SER A 919 22.60 40.84 17.48
CA SER A 919 23.69 40.61 18.43
C SER A 919 25.06 40.68 17.76
N GLY A 920 26.14 40.81 18.55
CA GLY A 920 27.52 40.81 18.04
C GLY A 920 27.81 41.99 17.09
N TYR A 921 28.29 41.73 15.88
CA TYR A 921 28.57 42.78 14.89
C TYR A 921 27.29 43.55 14.48
N LEU A 922 26.16 42.86 14.36
CA LEU A 922 24.88 43.46 13.96
C LEU A 922 24.30 44.39 15.03
N SER A 923 24.72 44.28 16.30
CA SER A 923 24.25 45.18 17.35
C SER A 923 24.76 46.62 17.19
N LYS A 924 25.73 46.86 16.30
CA LYS A 924 26.20 48.20 15.93
C LYS A 924 25.28 48.89 14.92
N LEU A 925 24.38 48.15 14.27
CA LEU A 925 23.44 48.68 13.30
C LEU A 925 22.18 49.22 14.00
N THR A 926 21.47 50.13 13.34
CA THR A 926 20.13 50.49 13.79
C THR A 926 19.24 49.25 13.73
N GLN A 927 18.23 49.20 14.60
CA GLN A 927 17.28 48.09 14.61
C GLN A 927 16.62 47.89 13.24
N VAL A 928 16.31 48.99 12.53
CA VAL A 928 15.73 48.96 11.17
C VAL A 928 16.71 48.35 10.16
N ASP A 929 17.98 48.75 10.19
CA ASP A 929 18.99 48.24 9.26
C ASP A 929 19.33 46.77 9.52
N CYS A 930 19.44 46.38 10.79
CA CYS A 930 19.59 44.98 11.18
C CYS A 930 18.41 44.15 10.65
N TYR A 931 17.17 44.61 10.88
CA TYR A 931 15.98 43.90 10.39
C TYR A 931 15.95 43.80 8.86
N ARG A 932 16.37 44.85 8.16
CA ARG A 932 16.49 44.82 6.70
C ARG A 932 17.48 43.74 6.24
N LEU A 933 18.61 43.59 6.93
CA LEU A 933 19.65 42.61 6.60
C LEU A 933 19.35 41.18 7.01
N ILE A 934 18.45 40.91 7.96
CA ILE A 934 18.06 39.53 8.33
C ILE A 934 16.76 39.07 7.67
N ASN A 935 15.99 40.01 7.11
CA ASN A 935 14.71 39.72 6.49
C ASN A 935 14.91 39.09 5.12
N ILE A 936 14.86 37.76 5.06
CA ILE A 936 14.86 37.00 3.80
C ILE A 936 13.49 37.16 3.13
N THR A 937 13.48 37.79 1.96
CA THR A 937 12.27 38.06 1.14
C THR A 937 12.53 37.67 -0.31
N PRO A 938 11.50 37.41 -1.12
CA PRO A 938 11.70 37.15 -2.55
C PRO A 938 12.47 38.28 -3.25
N SER A 939 12.18 39.55 -2.92
CA SER A 939 12.93 40.70 -3.43
C SER A 939 14.42 40.62 -3.11
N ARG A 940 14.78 40.28 -1.87
CA ARG A 940 16.19 40.10 -1.49
C ARG A 940 16.84 38.97 -2.27
N VAL A 941 16.18 37.82 -2.42
CA VAL A 941 16.74 36.69 -3.20
C VAL A 941 16.97 37.11 -4.65
N ILE A 942 16.03 37.82 -5.28
CA ILE A 942 16.18 38.32 -6.67
C ILE A 942 17.32 39.34 -6.75
N GLU A 943 17.35 40.34 -5.87
CA GLU A 943 18.41 41.36 -5.85
C GLU A 943 19.79 40.76 -5.64
N GLU A 944 19.92 39.80 -4.71
CA GLU A 944 21.16 39.06 -4.48
C GLU A 944 21.54 38.21 -5.70
N THR A 945 20.57 37.56 -6.34
CA THR A 945 20.81 36.80 -7.59
C THR A 945 21.33 37.72 -8.69
N LEU A 946 20.77 38.92 -8.84
CA LEU A 946 21.22 39.90 -9.82
C LEU A 946 22.60 40.47 -9.49
N LYS A 947 22.92 40.68 -8.20
CA LYS A 947 24.28 41.06 -7.76
C LYS A 947 25.30 39.96 -8.10
N VAL A 948 24.98 38.71 -7.77
CA VAL A 948 25.84 37.56 -8.09
C VAL A 948 26.00 37.41 -9.60
N ALA A 949 24.92 37.54 -10.37
CA ALA A 949 24.99 37.52 -11.82
C ALA A 949 25.93 38.61 -12.34
N ARG A 950 25.84 39.83 -11.81
CA ARG A 950 26.75 40.94 -12.16
C ARG A 950 28.22 40.63 -11.86
N LEU A 951 28.52 39.98 -10.73
CA LEU A 951 29.89 39.59 -10.38
C LEU A 951 30.44 38.48 -11.26
N LEU A 952 29.58 37.57 -11.71
CA LEU A 952 29.93 36.47 -12.63
C LEU A 952 29.97 36.92 -14.09
N SER A 953 29.49 38.13 -14.39
CA SER A 953 29.43 38.64 -15.75
C SER A 953 30.78 39.17 -16.20
N LEU A 954 31.12 38.93 -17.46
CA LEU A 954 32.33 39.44 -18.09
C LEU A 954 32.04 40.83 -18.69
N SER A 955 32.83 41.84 -18.31
CA SER A 955 32.82 43.13 -19.00
C SER A 955 33.46 43.01 -20.39
N GLU A 956 33.26 44.01 -21.26
CA GLU A 956 33.93 44.06 -22.58
C GLU A 956 35.47 44.04 -22.45
N GLU A 957 36.01 44.63 -21.38
CA GLU A 957 37.44 44.60 -21.04
C GLU A 957 37.88 43.19 -20.62
N ASP A 958 37.05 42.47 -19.85
CA ASP A 958 37.33 41.07 -19.46
C ASP A 958 37.30 40.14 -20.68
N ILE A 959 36.32 40.30 -21.58
CA ILE A 959 36.24 39.53 -22.82
C ILE A 959 37.47 39.79 -23.70
N SER A 960 37.87 41.05 -23.82
CA SER A 960 39.07 41.44 -24.58
C SER A 960 40.33 40.81 -23.97
N THR A 961 40.42 40.82 -22.64
CA THR A 961 41.51 40.19 -21.87
C THR A 961 41.54 38.68 -22.05
N LEU A 962 40.38 38.00 -22.02
CA LEU A 962 40.27 36.56 -22.21
C LEU A 962 40.65 36.12 -23.63
N LYS A 963 40.27 36.90 -24.64
CA LYS A 963 40.72 36.71 -26.02
C LYS A 963 42.23 36.90 -26.15
N LEU A 964 42.80 37.91 -25.49
CA LEU A 964 44.24 38.16 -25.47
C LEU A 964 45.03 36.98 -24.89
N ILE A 965 44.48 36.22 -23.95
CA ILE A 965 45.15 35.06 -23.35
C ILE A 965 44.72 33.72 -23.96
N ASN A 966 43.90 33.73 -25.03
CA ASN A 966 43.30 32.54 -25.66
C ASN A 966 42.62 31.61 -24.63
N MET A 967 42.05 32.21 -23.57
CA MET A 967 41.24 31.53 -22.58
C MET A 967 39.74 31.78 -22.78
N ASP A 968 39.36 32.56 -23.78
CA ASP A 968 37.98 32.63 -24.26
C ASP A 968 37.41 31.24 -24.59
N ARG A 969 38.24 30.29 -25.05
CA ARG A 969 37.87 28.88 -25.28
C ARG A 969 38.11 27.93 -24.09
N LYS A 970 38.85 28.37 -23.06
CA LYS A 970 39.32 27.55 -21.92
C LYS A 970 38.76 27.98 -20.57
N HIS A 971 38.00 29.07 -20.49
CA HIS A 971 37.14 29.29 -19.33
C HIS A 971 36.31 28.02 -19.15
N PRO A 972 36.13 27.54 -17.90
CA PRO A 972 35.62 26.21 -17.66
C PRO A 972 34.23 26.09 -18.30
N ALA A 973 34.16 25.37 -19.41
CA ALA A 973 32.90 24.85 -19.93
C ALA A 973 32.09 24.29 -18.76
N ASP A 974 32.74 23.57 -17.83
CA ASP A 974 32.13 23.04 -16.60
C ASP A 974 31.45 24.08 -15.68
N LEU A 975 32.03 25.25 -15.40
CA LEU A 975 31.39 26.23 -14.49
C LEU A 975 30.25 26.92 -15.22
N GLN A 976 30.46 27.28 -16.47
CA GLN A 976 29.44 27.96 -17.26
C GLN A 976 28.29 27.00 -17.57
N GLU A 977 28.57 25.74 -17.90
CA GLU A 977 27.60 24.65 -18.00
C GLU A 977 26.84 24.49 -16.68
N LYS A 978 27.54 24.40 -15.54
CA LYS A 978 26.86 24.29 -14.22
C LYS A 978 26.00 25.50 -13.85
N LEU A 979 26.38 26.71 -14.26
CA LEU A 979 25.72 27.96 -13.87
C LEU A 979 24.59 28.36 -14.79
N PHE A 980 24.81 28.18 -16.09
CA PHE A 980 24.01 28.75 -17.15
C PHE A 980 23.41 27.70 -18.07
N PHE A 981 23.59 26.41 -17.79
CA PHE A 981 22.99 25.33 -18.56
C PHE A 981 22.39 24.28 -17.63
N LYS A 982 21.24 23.74 -18.04
CA LYS A 982 20.64 22.56 -17.40
C LYS A 982 21.06 21.27 -18.11
N SER A 983 21.33 21.38 -19.40
CA SER A 983 21.99 20.40 -20.25
C SER A 983 22.81 21.16 -21.31
N PRO A 984 23.77 20.52 -22.01
CA PRO A 984 24.57 21.20 -23.04
C PRO A 984 23.74 21.96 -24.10
N SER A 985 22.47 21.60 -24.29
CA SER A 985 21.55 22.22 -25.26
C SER A 985 20.49 23.15 -24.64
N GLU A 986 20.37 23.23 -23.31
CA GLU A 986 19.31 24.01 -22.64
C GLU A 986 19.94 25.06 -21.71
N PRO A 987 20.16 26.29 -22.20
CA PRO A 987 20.70 27.35 -21.37
C PRO A 987 19.63 27.88 -20.41
N VAL A 988 20.05 28.24 -19.19
CA VAL A 988 19.21 28.64 -18.07
C VAL A 988 19.83 29.85 -17.39
N THR A 989 19.03 30.89 -17.10
CA THR A 989 19.57 32.05 -16.36
C THR A 989 19.85 31.68 -14.89
N LEU A 990 20.74 32.41 -14.21
CA LEU A 990 20.97 32.17 -12.77
C LEU A 990 19.66 32.37 -11.95
N LEU A 991 18.80 33.30 -12.37
CA LEU A 991 17.49 33.50 -11.74
C LEU A 991 16.55 32.34 -12.01
N GLU A 992 16.59 31.74 -13.20
CA GLU A 992 15.82 30.54 -13.51
C GLU A 992 16.30 29.34 -12.69
N LYS A 993 17.60 29.19 -12.45
CA LYS A 993 18.14 28.15 -11.56
C LYS A 993 17.67 28.34 -10.11
N VAL A 994 17.73 29.58 -9.62
CA VAL A 994 17.17 29.94 -8.30
C VAL A 994 15.67 29.67 -8.24
N TYR A 995 14.95 29.98 -9.32
CA TYR A 995 13.52 29.71 -9.44
C TYR A 995 13.21 28.20 -9.41
N GLU A 996 13.99 27.38 -10.13
CA GLU A 996 13.92 25.92 -10.09
C GLU A 996 14.13 25.38 -8.67
N GLU A 997 15.07 25.97 -7.93
CA GLU A 997 15.23 25.63 -6.52
C GLU A 997 14.02 26.04 -5.68
N ILE A 998 13.40 27.21 -5.90
CA ILE A 998 12.21 27.65 -5.14
C ILE A 998 11.03 26.68 -5.37
N ILE A 999 10.82 26.23 -6.60
CA ILE A 999 9.73 25.29 -6.94
C ILE A 999 10.01 23.83 -6.51
N ASP A 1000 11.25 23.51 -6.11
CA ASP A 1000 11.65 22.18 -5.63
C ASP A 1000 11.05 21.85 -4.24
N ASN A 1001 9.76 21.51 -4.26
CA ASN A 1001 8.95 20.95 -3.17
C ASN A 1001 8.14 19.74 -3.64
N THR A 1002 8.66 19.01 -4.63
CA THR A 1002 7.98 17.89 -5.29
C THR A 1002 7.57 16.78 -4.33
N ASP A 1003 8.37 16.48 -3.29
CA ASP A 1003 8.01 15.46 -2.30
C ASP A 1003 6.72 15.81 -1.55
N LEU A 1004 6.56 17.06 -1.11
CA LEU A 1004 5.38 17.50 -0.35
C LEU A 1004 4.13 17.49 -1.24
N THR A 1005 4.24 17.96 -2.48
CA THR A 1005 3.10 17.95 -3.44
C THR A 1005 2.76 16.53 -3.87
N ASN A 1006 3.75 15.67 -4.13
CA ASN A 1006 3.54 14.26 -4.45
C ASN A 1006 2.86 13.51 -3.29
N GLU A 1007 3.25 13.81 -2.05
CA GLU A 1007 2.66 13.21 -0.86
C GLU A 1007 1.20 13.67 -0.66
N ALA A 1008 0.91 14.97 -0.83
CA ALA A 1008 -0.46 15.50 -0.80
C ALA A 1008 -1.34 14.94 -1.94
N LEU A 1009 -0.77 14.77 -3.13
CA LEU A 1009 -1.46 14.17 -4.28
C LEU A 1009 -1.74 12.67 -4.04
N THR A 1010 -0.76 11.95 -3.51
CA THR A 1010 -0.90 10.54 -3.11
C THR A 1010 -1.98 10.40 -2.06
N PHE A 1011 -2.01 11.29 -1.07
CA PHE A 1011 -3.10 11.39 -0.13
C PHE A 1011 -4.44 11.58 -0.84
N HIS A 1012 -4.63 12.62 -1.66
CA HIS A 1012 -5.94 12.85 -2.28
C HIS A 1012 -6.40 11.63 -3.11
N LYS A 1013 -5.51 11.05 -3.92
CA LYS A 1013 -5.80 9.87 -4.74
C LYS A 1013 -6.17 8.65 -3.89
N GLN A 1014 -5.40 8.35 -2.84
CA GLN A 1014 -5.58 7.12 -2.04
C GLN A 1014 -6.58 7.26 -0.88
N VAL A 1015 -6.79 8.48 -0.39
CA VAL A 1015 -7.63 8.74 0.77
C VAL A 1015 -9.00 9.21 0.35
N ILE A 1016 -9.06 10.13 -0.60
CA ILE A 1016 -10.30 10.83 -0.94
C ILE A 1016 -10.99 10.13 -2.11
N GLN A 1017 -10.24 9.79 -3.16
CA GLN A 1017 -10.81 9.15 -4.35
C GLN A 1017 -11.10 7.66 -4.15
N SER A 1018 -10.16 6.87 -3.60
CA SER A 1018 -10.40 5.43 -3.36
C SER A 1018 -11.26 5.11 -2.13
N ARG A 1019 -11.77 6.12 -1.40
CA ARG A 1019 -12.61 5.94 -0.20
C ARG A 1019 -13.88 5.15 -0.44
N GLN A 1020 -14.44 5.25 -1.65
CA GLN A 1020 -15.72 4.62 -2.00
C GLN A 1020 -15.66 3.09 -1.97
N ASN A 1021 -14.44 2.54 -1.91
CA ASN A 1021 -14.18 1.14 -2.18
C ASN A 1021 -13.74 0.33 -0.94
N LEU A 1022 -13.56 1.00 0.20
CA LEU A 1022 -13.18 0.34 1.46
C LEU A 1022 -14.41 -0.18 2.21
N LEU A 1023 -14.32 -1.41 2.71
CA LEU A 1023 -15.37 -2.02 3.53
C LEU A 1023 -15.64 -1.18 4.80
N PHE A 1024 -14.58 -0.70 5.45
CA PHE A 1024 -14.66 0.26 6.53
C PHE A 1024 -14.13 1.61 6.06
N MET A 1025 -15.04 2.56 5.85
CA MET A 1025 -14.65 3.89 5.38
C MET A 1025 -13.93 4.67 6.50
N PRO A 1026 -12.78 5.31 6.18
CA PRO A 1026 -12.18 6.35 7.01
C PRO A 1026 -13.23 7.37 7.43
N THR A 1027 -13.16 7.88 8.67
CA THR A 1027 -14.11 8.91 9.11
C THR A 1027 -13.78 10.24 8.43
N GLY A 1028 -14.78 11.12 8.26
CA GLY A 1028 -14.55 12.46 7.71
C GLY A 1028 -13.51 13.26 8.52
N LYS A 1029 -13.34 12.94 9.81
CA LYS A 1029 -12.37 13.57 10.71
C LYS A 1029 -10.91 13.27 10.35
N ILE A 1030 -10.61 12.08 9.81
CA ILE A 1030 -9.24 11.74 9.37
C ILE A 1030 -8.84 12.64 8.20
N ILE A 1031 -9.77 12.82 7.25
CA ILE A 1031 -9.58 13.71 6.10
C ILE A 1031 -9.34 15.14 6.59
N GLU A 1032 -10.12 15.60 7.57
CA GLU A 1032 -9.97 16.93 8.16
C GLU A 1032 -8.61 17.11 8.85
N ILE A 1033 -8.18 16.16 9.69
CA ILE A 1033 -6.86 16.17 10.35
C ILE A 1033 -5.74 16.28 9.31
N MET A 1034 -5.79 15.44 8.28
CA MET A 1034 -4.76 15.41 7.24
C MET A 1034 -4.76 16.67 6.40
N LYS A 1035 -5.94 17.20 6.03
CA LYS A 1035 -6.04 18.52 5.37
C LYS A 1035 -5.47 19.63 6.24
N ASN A 1036 -5.79 19.65 7.53
CA ASN A 1036 -5.33 20.69 8.46
C ASN A 1036 -3.80 20.68 8.62
N ASN A 1037 -3.17 19.51 8.55
CA ASN A 1037 -1.72 19.38 8.70
C ASN A 1037 -0.94 19.60 7.39
N TYR A 1038 -1.48 19.24 6.22
CA TYR A 1038 -0.80 19.40 4.93
C TYR A 1038 -1.17 20.67 4.15
N ALA A 1039 -2.42 21.15 4.24
CA ALA A 1039 -2.86 22.32 3.49
C ALA A 1039 -2.02 23.58 3.78
N PRO A 1040 -1.66 23.91 5.03
CA PRO A 1040 -0.81 25.08 5.30
C PRO A 1040 0.55 24.97 4.61
N LEU A 1041 1.17 23.78 4.62
CA LEU A 1041 2.48 23.56 4.00
C LEU A 1041 2.44 23.68 2.47
N ILE A 1042 1.39 23.14 1.84
CA ILE A 1042 1.18 23.26 0.39
C ILE A 1042 0.92 24.72 0.01
N GLN A 1043 0.04 25.40 0.77
CA GLN A 1043 -0.27 26.80 0.55
C GLN A 1043 0.97 27.69 0.68
N ASP A 1044 1.79 27.49 1.71
CA ASP A 1044 3.03 28.24 1.88
C ASP A 1044 4.02 27.98 0.73
N SER A 1045 4.06 26.75 0.21
CA SER A 1045 4.92 26.34 -0.90
C SER A 1045 4.46 26.88 -2.26
N PHE A 1046 3.17 27.11 -2.48
CA PHE A 1046 2.68 27.78 -3.68
C PHE A 1046 2.79 29.29 -3.57
N LYS A 1047 2.46 29.85 -2.40
CA LYS A 1047 2.52 31.28 -2.14
C LYS A 1047 3.92 31.85 -2.23
N ILE A 1048 4.96 31.11 -1.83
CA ILE A 1048 6.35 31.54 -2.03
C ILE A 1048 6.68 31.74 -3.51
N VAL A 1049 6.15 30.89 -4.39
CA VAL A 1049 6.35 30.97 -5.85
C VAL A 1049 5.59 32.15 -6.43
N GLU A 1050 4.30 32.30 -6.08
CA GLU A 1050 3.48 33.45 -6.49
C GLU A 1050 4.09 34.79 -6.05
N ASP A 1051 4.52 34.87 -4.77
CA ASP A 1051 5.18 36.06 -4.24
C ASP A 1051 6.51 36.32 -4.97
N PHE A 1052 7.25 35.28 -5.36
CA PHE A 1052 8.47 35.41 -6.14
C PHE A 1052 8.18 35.93 -7.56
N HIS A 1053 7.20 35.36 -8.27
CA HIS A 1053 6.77 35.84 -9.59
C HIS A 1053 6.37 37.32 -9.57
N HIS A 1054 5.56 37.70 -8.59
CA HIS A 1054 5.11 39.07 -8.44
C HIS A 1054 6.29 40.03 -8.22
N ARG A 1055 7.27 39.63 -7.41
CA ARG A 1055 8.47 40.44 -7.18
C ARG A 1055 9.39 40.52 -8.39
N VAL A 1056 9.55 39.43 -9.15
CA VAL A 1056 10.30 39.45 -10.42
C VAL A 1056 9.69 40.49 -11.35
N LYS A 1057 8.36 40.45 -11.59
CA LYS A 1057 7.66 41.42 -12.45
C LYS A 1057 7.83 42.87 -11.99
N LEU A 1058 7.77 43.13 -10.68
CA LEU A 1058 7.99 44.47 -10.14
C LEU A 1058 9.42 44.98 -10.36
N ILE A 1059 10.42 44.10 -10.20
CA ILE A 1059 11.83 44.45 -10.39
C ILE A 1059 12.13 44.66 -11.88
N GLU A 1060 11.64 43.78 -12.76
CA GLU A 1060 11.69 43.93 -14.22
C GLU A 1060 11.16 45.29 -14.67
N LYS A 1061 9.96 45.67 -14.21
CA LYS A 1061 9.35 46.97 -14.52
C LYS A 1061 10.19 48.14 -13.99
N LYS A 1062 10.66 48.06 -12.74
CA LYS A 1062 11.50 49.10 -12.13
C LYS A 1062 12.81 49.28 -12.90
N HIS A 1063 13.47 48.20 -13.29
CA HIS A 1063 14.75 48.25 -14.01
C HIS A 1063 14.57 48.74 -15.45
N THR A 1064 13.47 48.35 -16.11
CA THR A 1064 13.07 48.88 -17.42
C THR A 1064 12.90 50.40 -17.36
N GLN A 1065 12.14 50.90 -16.38
CA GLN A 1065 11.91 52.34 -16.18
C GLN A 1065 13.19 53.13 -15.87
N ASN A 1066 14.13 52.51 -15.16
CA ASN A 1066 15.40 53.14 -14.79
C ASN A 1066 16.46 53.09 -15.91
N GLY A 1067 16.14 52.56 -17.11
CA GLY A 1067 17.11 52.41 -18.19
C GLY A 1067 18.27 51.48 -17.82
N GLN A 1068 18.07 50.57 -16.87
CA GLN A 1068 19.09 49.62 -16.41
C GLN A 1068 19.32 48.46 -17.40
N LEU A 1069 19.20 48.72 -18.70
CA LEU A 1069 19.57 47.80 -19.78
C LEU A 1069 21.07 47.43 -19.73
N ALA A 1070 21.91 48.20 -19.04
CA ALA A 1070 23.30 47.81 -18.77
C ALA A 1070 23.41 46.61 -17.82
N LEU A 1071 22.45 46.42 -16.90
CA LEU A 1071 22.34 45.19 -16.10
C LEU A 1071 21.87 44.01 -16.94
N THR A 1072 21.59 44.17 -18.24
CA THR A 1072 21.05 43.10 -19.08
C THR A 1072 21.92 42.69 -20.26
N LYS A 1073 23.08 43.33 -20.44
CA LYS A 1073 24.17 42.81 -21.27
C LYS A 1073 24.96 41.74 -20.51
N TYR A 1074 24.27 40.69 -20.05
CA TYR A 1074 24.92 39.51 -19.51
C TYR A 1074 25.38 38.66 -20.69
N PHE A 1075 26.53 39.02 -21.24
CA PHE A 1075 27.08 38.36 -22.41
C PHE A 1075 27.41 36.90 -22.12
N TYR A 1076 26.89 36.03 -22.98
CA TYR A 1076 27.63 34.86 -23.40
C TYR A 1076 27.93 35.05 -24.89
N LYS A 1077 29.21 35.27 -25.23
CA LYS A 1077 29.72 34.95 -26.57
C LYS A 1077 31.00 34.17 -26.38
N ILE A 1078 30.87 32.85 -26.37
CA ILE A 1078 31.99 31.93 -26.57
C ILE A 1078 31.67 31.13 -27.83
N ASP A 1079 32.48 31.38 -28.85
CA ASP A 1079 32.42 30.80 -30.17
C ASP A 1079 32.92 29.35 -30.08
N LEU A 1080 32.05 28.43 -29.68
CA LEU A 1080 32.29 26.99 -29.79
C LEU A 1080 31.82 26.57 -31.19
N GLU A 1081 32.75 26.56 -32.14
CA GLU A 1081 32.58 25.90 -33.45
C GLU A 1081 31.53 26.50 -34.41
N GLY A 1082 31.15 27.78 -34.26
CA GLY A 1082 30.29 28.48 -35.21
C GLY A 1082 28.80 28.53 -34.88
N ASP A 1083 28.39 28.08 -33.69
CA ASP A 1083 27.04 28.30 -33.17
C ASP A 1083 27.00 29.56 -32.29
N ASP A 1084 26.51 30.67 -32.85
CA ASP A 1084 26.21 31.90 -32.10
C ASP A 1084 25.05 31.64 -31.12
N HIS A 1085 25.35 31.42 -29.85
CA HIS A 1085 24.36 31.44 -28.78
C HIS A 1085 24.27 32.85 -28.18
N ASP A 1086 23.38 33.68 -28.72
CA ASP A 1086 23.09 35.01 -28.17
C ASP A 1086 22.35 34.89 -26.82
N PHE A 1087 23.03 35.19 -25.72
CA PHE A 1087 22.35 35.39 -24.44
C PHE A 1087 21.86 36.84 -24.33
N ILE A 1088 20.60 37.04 -24.69
CA ILE A 1088 19.89 38.30 -24.53
C ILE A 1088 18.95 38.10 -23.34
N SER A 1089 19.04 38.94 -22.29
CA SER A 1089 17.84 39.13 -21.46
C SER A 1089 16.75 39.54 -22.44
N THR A 1090 15.72 38.72 -22.61
CA THR A 1090 14.74 39.00 -23.65
C THR A 1090 14.03 40.28 -23.25
N ILE A 1091 14.32 41.37 -23.97
CA ILE A 1091 13.40 42.47 -24.04
C ILE A 1091 12.19 41.87 -24.74
N ASP A 1092 11.07 41.86 -24.04
CA ASP A 1092 9.85 41.35 -24.63
C ASP A 1092 9.42 42.23 -25.82
N PRO A 1093 8.46 41.80 -26.65
CA PRO A 1093 8.01 42.61 -27.78
C PRO A 1093 7.49 44.01 -27.39
N SER A 1094 7.20 44.26 -26.12
CA SER A 1094 6.74 45.55 -25.59
C SER A 1094 7.87 46.46 -25.09
N GLY A 1095 9.12 45.99 -25.10
CA GLY A 1095 10.26 46.77 -24.61
C GLY A 1095 10.58 46.54 -23.13
N GLU A 1096 9.90 45.63 -22.43
CA GLU A 1096 10.14 45.35 -21.01
C GLU A 1096 11.22 44.27 -20.82
N LEU A 1097 12.05 44.45 -19.78
CA LEU A 1097 13.04 43.45 -19.39
C LEU A 1097 12.37 42.18 -18.86
N ILE A 1098 12.81 41.01 -19.33
CA ILE A 1098 12.42 39.71 -18.74
C ILE A 1098 13.67 39.05 -18.15
N TYR A 1099 13.63 38.75 -16.85
CA TYR A 1099 14.65 37.98 -16.15
C TYR A 1099 14.28 36.49 -15.99
N LEU A 1100 12.98 36.18 -15.96
CA LEU A 1100 12.46 34.81 -15.84
C LEU A 1100 11.53 34.52 -17.02
N ASN A 1101 11.87 33.49 -17.82
CA ASN A 1101 11.08 33.09 -18.98
C ASN A 1101 9.59 32.90 -18.61
N ARG A 1102 8.71 33.62 -19.33
CA ARG A 1102 7.25 33.56 -19.09
C ARG A 1102 6.67 32.17 -19.30
N GLY A 1103 7.24 31.36 -20.20
CA GLY A 1103 6.89 29.95 -20.39
C GLY A 1103 7.08 29.13 -19.11
N LYS A 1104 8.22 29.28 -18.41
CA LYS A 1104 8.49 28.58 -17.14
C LYS A 1104 7.55 28.99 -16.01
N ILE A 1105 7.12 30.26 -15.99
CA ILE A 1105 6.08 30.74 -15.07
C ILE A 1105 4.76 30.03 -15.38
N ASN A 1106 4.36 30.02 -16.65
CA ASN A 1106 3.13 29.38 -17.10
C ASN A 1106 3.14 27.86 -16.86
N ASP A 1107 4.28 27.17 -17.04
CA ASP A 1107 4.43 25.74 -16.76
C ASP A 1107 4.16 25.44 -15.29
N TYR A 1108 4.64 26.28 -14.39
CA TYR A 1108 4.38 26.12 -12.96
C TYR A 1108 2.92 26.46 -12.60
N GLU A 1109 2.36 27.53 -13.17
CA GLU A 1109 0.93 27.85 -13.02
C GLU A 1109 0.04 26.69 -13.50
N ASN A 1110 0.46 26.01 -14.58
CA ASN A 1110 -0.18 24.79 -15.07
C ASN A 1110 -0.02 23.62 -14.09
N ILE A 1111 1.17 23.38 -13.53
CA ILE A 1111 1.38 22.36 -12.49
C ILE A 1111 0.49 22.62 -11.27
N MET A 1112 0.41 23.87 -10.81
CA MET A 1112 -0.44 24.28 -9.69
C MET A 1112 -1.93 24.08 -10.03
N THR A 1113 -2.33 24.44 -11.24
CA THR A 1113 -3.70 24.24 -11.74
C THR A 1113 -4.05 22.75 -11.80
N ILE A 1114 -3.18 21.92 -12.38
CA ILE A 1114 -3.33 20.47 -12.45
C ILE A 1114 -3.39 19.88 -11.04
N PHE A 1115 -2.50 20.31 -10.14
CA PHE A 1115 -2.52 19.85 -8.74
C PHE A 1115 -3.84 20.20 -8.06
N HIS A 1116 -4.35 21.42 -8.20
CA HIS A 1116 -5.62 21.82 -7.62
C HIS A 1116 -6.83 21.12 -8.26
N GLN A 1117 -6.78 20.83 -9.56
CA GLN A 1117 -7.78 20.02 -10.27
C GLN A 1117 -7.76 18.57 -9.78
N ASP A 1118 -6.58 17.93 -9.78
CA ASP A 1118 -6.36 16.56 -9.33
C ASP A 1118 -6.74 16.37 -7.86
N THR A 1119 -6.60 17.41 -7.04
CA THR A 1119 -6.94 17.40 -5.61
C THR A 1119 -8.33 17.97 -5.31
N GLN A 1120 -9.15 18.26 -6.33
CA GLN A 1120 -10.50 18.81 -6.17
C GLN A 1120 -10.56 20.03 -5.22
N GLN A 1121 -9.53 20.87 -5.24
CA GLN A 1121 -9.42 22.06 -4.36
C GLN A 1121 -9.29 21.74 -2.86
N ASP A 1122 -9.04 20.49 -2.47
CA ASP A 1122 -8.96 20.06 -1.06
C ASP A 1122 -7.82 20.71 -0.28
N PHE A 1123 -6.77 21.12 -0.99
CA PHE A 1123 -5.62 21.84 -0.45
C PHE A 1123 -5.56 23.29 -0.93
N SER A 1124 -6.53 23.73 -1.73
CA SER A 1124 -6.51 25.08 -2.25
C SER A 1124 -6.91 26.08 -1.20
N TYR A 1125 -6.45 27.30 -1.39
CA TYR A 1125 -6.89 28.42 -0.60
C TYR A 1125 -8.34 28.73 -0.99
N GLN A 1126 -9.32 28.27 -0.21
CA GLN A 1126 -10.57 29.01 -0.15
C GLN A 1126 -10.20 30.41 0.35
N LYS A 1127 -10.12 31.37 -0.57
CA LYS A 1127 -10.24 32.79 -0.22
C LYS A 1127 -11.53 32.86 0.59
N LYS A 1128 -11.43 32.84 1.92
CA LYS A 1128 -12.55 33.15 2.81
C LYS A 1128 -13.15 34.42 2.24
N GLY A 1129 -14.35 34.28 1.70
CA GLY A 1129 -14.92 35.29 0.83
C GLY A 1129 -14.96 36.63 1.56
N LYS A 1130 -14.52 37.68 0.87
CA LYS A 1130 -15.46 38.78 0.67
C LYS A 1130 -16.64 38.17 -0.09
N HIS A 1131 -17.63 37.65 0.63
CA HIS A 1131 -18.93 37.39 0.04
C HIS A 1131 -19.42 38.71 -0.53
N LYS A 1132 -19.79 38.69 -1.81
CA LYS A 1132 -20.53 39.76 -2.48
C LYS A 1132 -21.87 39.97 -1.82
#